data_AF-A0A517W557-F1
#
_entry.id   AF-A0A517W557-F1
#
_cell.length_a   1.000
_cell.length_b   1.000
_cell.length_c   1.000
_cell.angle_alpha   90.00
_cell.angle_beta   90.00
_cell.angle_gamma   90.00
#
_symmetry.space_group_name_H-M   'P 1'
#
loop_
_entity.id
_entity.type
_entity.pdbx_description
1 polymer ?
#
loop_
_entity_poly.entity_id
_entity_poly.type
_entity_poly.pdbx_seq_one_letter_code
_entity_poly.pdbx_strand_id
1 'polypeptide(L)'
;MSWHTLIDPALSSRLCLTLLHSLWQITLVALLVWCIDRLWKSLAVEQRYTLYVSALVLACLSLPINFLWLRVTDTNQAELSQSGTPAVSGSVPSGFPAASPELELPAERLPEPPQSTFTETTDTPNQRTTSSPATGRLLITPTLFDWSVLTPWIAVFYLAGVVLMLLRLMAGHLRIARVRAAAIPITTGPCVEYLARLTEQWNLKVRPVLTCAEQIVIPQVTGLLRPTILLPASVMSSLSAGELELILAHELAHIRRFDLWINLLQRLAEVVLFFNPALWYLSQRISLLREYCCDEMTCRIEAEDHRSLESARVAYSTALLRVAEFAHRSRLSEQQLTSLSAAGKSPSEIRRRVARLFGEPLHEPLPVSRGGFCTLLVLMLALPVFLFLTSTTAQTAEQEQPAEKSVAESQDTKTETETTLIKDTDQLFQLTVVDPAGKRVPHATVEIRSDPSPTAEQIVRGKFLREATYGPFAQTNEQGELFFKIPQKMKRFNLSIKKTDFGPYWAGWSVSERPESVPEKFTAILETGWSVGGIVVDEAGKPIAGAQVSPSVKYKKRPGDTSRLGVGTKITTDAEGRWRYHHVPGSKPDLHIDVNHPDYRPWRGRVARSEFGLKAGQSPTKQTVLNRGLDITGTVMDEDGKPVAGALIRTKFLNDLRKATTDEHGVYVLSGCEPRLTRVVASAKGHALELQEVRVAEDMDPVDFVLKPGGHIRIRVVDEQGKGIPKARIFFQRWRGRIDYFEFDHISQYADKNGVWEWNEAPLDEFQADICRPGGMQISDEPLLAREEEYVFTPPRALIVSGRVFDAKTKEPIKKFHVTPGLRNSDPKIGMNWIARDAFNATDGQYQVRLHHDYPAHLVRIEAPGYQLAISRDIKTNEGDVNIDFALKPEGDITSTVLTPDKTPATNAKVALGIKGSQITVQNGNIDDGSTYATQVRTDDQGRFRFSARTEPYQLVITHPSGFAHYKSETDPLPDPLTLTPWARVEGVYHIGEEVVPNIPLTILSQVTLSYGDDEPNIFTHHEVTTGAQGRFVFERVWPGKGRINRRISLMVDEGATEATSAIRVPLTLVAGETISQDIGGTGRSVTGKLAAPEKFKGKPLWQFALIDGHRFLNPPPGIMADEDVQKDPLKYRDWIRKFRESESFEKDKIVYQNYKDTRKKLLARSPSLFATVDRDGSFRIDDVPPGNYALTVRFHEHRVGHLNNHIFTVPPVDQSANKEPVDLGTLTLE
;
A
#
# COMPACT_ATOMS: atom_id res chain seq x y z
N MET A 1 -46.70 -7.18 -42.07
CA MET A 1 -45.72 -8.23 -41.77
C MET A 1 -45.85 -8.59 -40.30
N SER A 2 -45.96 -9.87 -39.96
CA SER A 2 -45.89 -10.34 -38.57
C SER A 2 -44.44 -10.59 -38.18
N TRP A 3 -44.09 -10.39 -36.91
CA TRP A 3 -42.70 -10.57 -36.44
C TRP A 3 -42.18 -12.01 -36.63
N HIS A 4 -43.08 -13.00 -36.67
CA HIS A 4 -42.78 -14.40 -36.93
C HIS A 4 -42.19 -14.70 -38.33
N THR A 5 -42.22 -13.76 -39.29
CA THR A 5 -41.63 -13.96 -40.64
C THR A 5 -40.27 -13.30 -40.84
N LEU A 6 -39.63 -12.73 -39.80
CA LEU A 6 -38.37 -11.99 -39.95
C LEU A 6 -37.10 -12.86 -39.88
N ILE A 7 -37.14 -14.02 -39.22
CA ILE A 7 -36.00 -14.95 -39.16
C ILE A 7 -36.53 -16.40 -39.22
N ASP A 8 -36.01 -17.21 -40.13
CA ASP A 8 -36.27 -18.65 -40.23
C ASP A 8 -35.84 -19.36 -38.93
N PRO A 9 -36.73 -20.12 -38.24
CA PRO A 9 -36.36 -20.90 -37.06
C PRO A 9 -35.25 -21.94 -37.33
N ALA A 10 -35.18 -22.54 -38.52
CA ALA A 10 -34.12 -23.49 -38.86
C ALA A 10 -32.76 -22.79 -39.03
N LEU A 11 -32.73 -21.61 -39.67
CA LEU A 11 -31.55 -20.72 -39.71
C LEU A 11 -31.14 -20.27 -38.29
N SER A 12 -32.12 -19.90 -37.46
CA SER A 12 -31.91 -19.45 -36.07
C SER A 12 -31.28 -20.56 -35.22
N SER A 13 -31.81 -21.78 -35.32
CA SER A 13 -31.30 -22.94 -34.58
C SER A 13 -29.88 -23.30 -34.99
N ARG A 14 -29.59 -23.39 -36.31
CA ARG A 14 -28.23 -23.61 -36.84
C ARG A 14 -27.23 -22.56 -36.36
N LEU A 15 -27.63 -21.29 -36.30
CA LEU A 15 -26.80 -20.21 -35.77
C LEU A 15 -26.53 -20.40 -34.26
N CYS A 16 -27.57 -20.65 -33.46
CA CYS A 16 -27.43 -20.85 -32.02
C CYS A 16 -26.53 -22.06 -31.69
N LEU A 17 -26.71 -23.17 -32.40
CA LEU A 17 -25.86 -24.36 -32.28
C LEU A 17 -24.40 -24.06 -32.71
N THR A 18 -24.20 -23.35 -33.82
CA THR A 18 -22.86 -22.92 -34.27
C THR A 18 -22.12 -22.12 -33.20
N LEU A 19 -22.81 -21.18 -32.54
CA LEU A 19 -22.25 -20.37 -31.45
C LEU A 19 -21.99 -21.21 -30.20
N LEU A 20 -22.87 -22.16 -29.86
CA LEU A 20 -22.69 -23.09 -28.74
C LEU A 20 -21.48 -24.02 -28.95
N HIS A 21 -21.30 -24.57 -30.16
CA HIS A 21 -20.11 -25.36 -30.52
C HIS A 21 -18.82 -24.53 -30.47
N SER A 22 -18.87 -23.24 -30.81
CA SER A 22 -17.69 -22.36 -30.76
C SER A 22 -17.09 -22.22 -29.34
N LEU A 23 -17.91 -22.34 -28.28
CA LEU A 23 -17.44 -22.24 -26.90
C LEU A 23 -16.40 -23.31 -26.57
N TRP A 24 -16.76 -24.59 -26.71
CA TRP A 24 -15.87 -25.69 -26.35
C TRP A 24 -14.73 -25.85 -27.36
N GLN A 25 -14.97 -25.61 -28.65
CA GLN A 25 -13.93 -25.70 -29.68
C GLN A 25 -12.82 -24.68 -29.47
N ILE A 26 -13.17 -23.40 -29.25
CA ILE A 26 -12.17 -22.34 -29.08
C ILE A 26 -11.47 -22.49 -27.72
N THR A 27 -12.17 -22.98 -26.69
CA THR A 27 -11.54 -23.35 -25.41
C THR A 27 -10.54 -24.50 -25.60
N LEU A 28 -10.87 -25.55 -26.36
CA LEU A 28 -9.98 -26.67 -26.64
C LEU A 28 -8.73 -26.23 -27.43
N VAL A 29 -8.91 -25.41 -28.47
CA VAL A 29 -7.81 -24.83 -29.26
C VAL A 29 -6.91 -23.94 -28.38
N ALA A 30 -7.48 -23.09 -27.54
CA ALA A 30 -6.73 -22.25 -26.61
C ALA A 30 -5.96 -23.06 -25.56
N LEU A 31 -6.55 -24.13 -25.01
CA LEU A 31 -5.91 -25.01 -24.03
C LEU A 31 -4.78 -25.82 -24.67
N LEU A 32 -4.99 -26.36 -25.89
CA LEU A 32 -3.96 -27.06 -26.65
C LEU A 32 -2.75 -26.15 -26.93
N VAL A 33 -2.98 -24.91 -27.37
CA VAL A 33 -1.91 -23.94 -27.62
C VAL A 33 -1.21 -23.50 -26.34
N TRP A 34 -1.95 -23.32 -25.24
CA TRP A 34 -1.37 -23.05 -23.91
C TRP A 34 -0.48 -24.21 -23.43
N CYS A 35 -0.91 -25.46 -23.63
CA CYS A 35 -0.10 -26.65 -23.32
C CYS A 35 1.20 -26.67 -24.15
N ILE A 36 1.13 -26.38 -25.46
CA ILE A 36 2.32 -26.33 -26.32
C ILE A 36 3.29 -25.22 -25.88
N ASP A 37 2.79 -24.01 -25.58
CA ASP A 37 3.56 -22.86 -25.09
C ASP A 37 4.21 -23.11 -23.71
N ARG A 38 3.59 -23.98 -22.88
CA ARG A 38 4.11 -24.42 -21.57
C ARG A 38 5.13 -25.57 -21.66
N LEU A 39 4.93 -26.52 -22.58
CA LEU A 39 5.78 -27.70 -22.75
C LEU A 39 7.07 -27.36 -23.52
N TRP A 40 6.97 -26.69 -24.67
CA TRP A 40 8.13 -26.25 -25.44
C TRP A 40 8.59 -24.85 -25.03
N LYS A 41 9.20 -24.79 -23.83
CA LYS A 41 9.82 -23.57 -23.29
C LYS A 41 10.90 -22.96 -24.20
N SER A 42 11.45 -23.73 -25.14
CA SER A 42 12.43 -23.32 -26.15
C SER A 42 11.86 -22.51 -27.33
N LEU A 43 10.52 -22.42 -27.49
CA LEU A 43 9.91 -21.66 -28.59
C LEU A 43 10.31 -20.18 -28.55
N ALA A 44 10.77 -19.66 -29.69
CA ALA A 44 11.03 -18.23 -29.88
C ALA A 44 9.73 -17.42 -29.87
N VAL A 45 9.79 -16.12 -29.54
CA VAL A 45 8.59 -15.28 -29.39
C VAL A 45 7.80 -15.20 -30.71
N GLU A 46 8.48 -15.15 -31.85
CA GLU A 46 7.86 -15.17 -33.19
C GLU A 46 7.10 -16.48 -33.48
N GLN A 47 7.63 -17.62 -33.00
CA GLN A 47 6.97 -18.93 -33.12
C GLN A 47 5.73 -19.01 -32.23
N ARG A 48 5.80 -18.48 -31.00
CA ARG A 48 4.64 -18.34 -30.10
C ARG A 48 3.58 -17.43 -30.72
N TYR A 49 3.97 -16.26 -31.23
CA TYR A 49 3.04 -15.35 -31.92
C TYR A 49 2.32 -16.04 -33.06
N THR A 50 3.07 -16.75 -33.92
CA THR A 50 2.52 -17.52 -35.04
C THR A 50 1.55 -18.60 -34.57
N LEU A 51 1.86 -19.33 -33.49
CA LEU A 51 0.99 -20.34 -32.88
C LEU A 51 -0.34 -19.76 -32.38
N TYR A 52 -0.31 -18.66 -31.61
CA TYR A 52 -1.53 -18.01 -31.11
C TYR A 52 -2.34 -17.32 -32.23
N VAL A 53 -1.69 -16.74 -33.24
CA VAL A 53 -2.40 -16.20 -34.43
C VAL A 53 -3.04 -17.33 -35.25
N SER A 54 -2.39 -18.49 -35.35
CA SER A 54 -2.98 -19.67 -36.00
C SER A 54 -4.20 -20.20 -35.24
N ALA A 55 -4.17 -20.15 -33.89
CA ALA A 55 -5.33 -20.46 -33.04
C ALA A 55 -6.51 -19.50 -33.30
N LEU A 56 -6.26 -18.20 -33.46
CA LEU A 56 -7.28 -17.21 -33.82
C LEU A 56 -7.87 -17.49 -35.21
N VAL A 57 -7.06 -17.84 -36.20
CA VAL A 57 -7.55 -18.18 -37.55
C VAL A 57 -8.41 -19.45 -37.51
N LEU A 58 -7.99 -20.49 -36.78
CA LEU A 58 -8.78 -21.71 -36.58
C LEU A 58 -10.12 -21.42 -35.85
N ALA A 59 -10.10 -20.55 -34.84
CA ALA A 59 -11.30 -20.10 -34.13
C ALA A 59 -12.28 -19.31 -35.03
N CYS A 60 -11.77 -18.54 -35.99
CA CYS A 60 -12.61 -17.84 -36.98
C CYS A 60 -13.15 -18.81 -38.05
N LEU A 61 -12.38 -19.81 -38.45
CA LEU A 61 -12.77 -20.80 -39.46
C LEU A 61 -13.76 -21.85 -38.93
N SER A 62 -13.76 -22.16 -37.63
CA SER A 62 -14.70 -23.15 -37.09
C SER A 62 -16.17 -22.71 -37.17
N LEU A 63 -16.44 -21.40 -37.14
CA LEU A 63 -17.79 -20.86 -37.28
C LEU A 63 -18.48 -21.23 -38.62
N PRO A 64 -17.94 -20.87 -39.81
CA PRO A 64 -18.54 -21.28 -41.08
C PRO A 64 -18.48 -22.80 -41.29
N ILE A 65 -17.45 -23.49 -40.78
CA ILE A 65 -17.36 -24.96 -40.87
C ILE A 65 -18.49 -25.63 -40.10
N ASN A 66 -18.74 -25.25 -38.84
CA ASN A 66 -19.86 -25.76 -38.04
C ASN A 66 -21.21 -25.45 -38.70
N PHE A 67 -21.40 -24.22 -39.19
CA PHE A 67 -22.67 -23.80 -39.79
C PHE A 67 -22.99 -24.56 -41.09
N LEU A 68 -21.97 -24.83 -41.92
CA LEU A 68 -22.10 -25.66 -43.11
C LEU A 68 -22.27 -27.15 -42.77
N TRP A 69 -21.55 -27.65 -41.76
CA TRP A 69 -21.69 -29.04 -41.30
C TRP A 69 -23.09 -29.33 -40.75
N LEU A 70 -23.64 -28.44 -39.91
CA LEU A 70 -25.01 -28.51 -39.42
C LEU A 70 -26.03 -28.51 -40.56
N ARG A 71 -25.85 -27.64 -41.57
CA ARG A 71 -26.69 -27.64 -42.78
C ARG A 71 -26.62 -28.97 -43.54
N VAL A 72 -25.44 -29.60 -43.63
CA VAL A 72 -25.29 -30.92 -44.27
C VAL A 72 -25.95 -32.00 -43.43
N THR A 73 -25.84 -32.00 -42.09
CA THR A 73 -26.56 -32.98 -41.25
C THR A 73 -28.07 -32.80 -41.30
N ASP A 74 -28.59 -31.58 -41.33
CA ASP A 74 -30.04 -31.31 -41.52
C ASP A 74 -30.52 -31.88 -42.87
N THR A 75 -29.75 -31.65 -43.94
CA THR A 75 -30.07 -32.11 -45.30
C THR A 75 -30.02 -33.64 -45.38
N ASN A 76 -28.96 -34.26 -44.85
CA ASN A 76 -28.82 -35.70 -44.82
C ASN A 76 -29.89 -36.37 -43.94
N GLN A 77 -30.33 -35.75 -42.84
CA GLN A 77 -31.45 -36.27 -42.05
C GLN A 77 -32.78 -36.17 -42.81
N ALA A 78 -33.02 -35.09 -43.56
CA ALA A 78 -34.18 -34.99 -44.44
C ALA A 78 -34.16 -36.05 -45.55
N GLU A 79 -33.02 -36.28 -46.20
CA GLU A 79 -32.85 -37.31 -47.24
C GLU A 79 -32.95 -38.74 -46.67
N LEU A 80 -32.38 -39.02 -45.49
CA LEU A 80 -32.56 -40.29 -44.77
C LEU A 80 -34.02 -40.53 -44.36
N SER A 81 -34.75 -39.46 -43.99
CA SER A 81 -36.18 -39.53 -43.68
C SER A 81 -37.07 -39.73 -44.92
N GLN A 82 -36.56 -39.44 -46.12
CA GLN A 82 -37.28 -39.63 -47.39
C GLN A 82 -36.86 -40.87 -48.18
N SER A 83 -35.73 -41.52 -47.82
CA SER A 83 -35.22 -42.74 -48.48
C SER A 83 -35.61 -44.06 -47.78
N GLY A 84 -36.39 -43.99 -46.70
CA GLY A 84 -37.08 -45.14 -46.12
C GLY A 84 -38.18 -45.68 -47.03
N THR A 85 -38.09 -46.96 -47.40
CA THR A 85 -38.91 -47.62 -48.44
C THR A 85 -40.26 -48.15 -47.87
N PRO A 86 -41.23 -48.66 -48.68
CA PRO A 86 -42.49 -47.94 -48.84
C PRO A 86 -43.76 -48.75 -48.44
N ALA A 87 -44.93 -48.11 -48.54
CA ALA A 87 -46.23 -48.78 -48.47
C ALA A 87 -47.05 -48.54 -49.76
N VAL A 88 -47.64 -49.60 -50.32
CA VAL A 88 -48.47 -49.57 -51.53
C VAL A 88 -49.94 -49.42 -51.15
N SER A 89 -50.68 -48.58 -51.88
CA SER A 89 -52.14 -48.64 -51.97
C SER A 89 -52.59 -48.02 -53.28
N GLY A 90 -53.32 -48.77 -54.11
CA GLY A 90 -53.88 -48.28 -55.36
C GLY A 90 -55.35 -48.64 -55.48
N SER A 91 -56.22 -47.63 -55.68
CA SER A 91 -57.43 -47.63 -56.53
C SER A 91 -58.47 -46.55 -56.14
N VAL A 92 -58.62 -45.50 -56.97
CA VAL A 92 -59.85 -44.70 -57.27
C VAL A 92 -60.69 -44.08 -56.07
N PRO A 93 -61.72 -43.19 -56.20
CA PRO A 93 -61.74 -41.93 -55.39
C PRO A 93 -62.96 -41.54 -54.46
N SER A 94 -62.69 -40.73 -53.39
CA SER A 94 -63.46 -39.57 -52.74
C SER A 94 -64.29 -39.60 -51.36
N GLY A 95 -63.86 -38.87 -50.25
CA GLY A 95 -64.69 -38.05 -49.23
C GLY A 95 -64.78 -38.18 -47.60
N PHE A 96 -64.36 -37.17 -46.76
CA PHE A 96 -64.88 -36.52 -45.43
C PHE A 96 -64.67 -36.90 -43.84
N PRO A 97 -64.76 -35.97 -42.79
CA PRO A 97 -64.40 -36.12 -41.27
C PRO A 97 -65.19 -35.36 -40.05
N ALA A 98 -64.92 -35.55 -38.68
CA ALA A 98 -65.39 -34.69 -37.46
C ALA A 98 -64.68 -34.72 -36.00
N ALA A 99 -65.34 -34.39 -34.79
CA ALA A 99 -64.76 -33.68 -33.55
C ALA A 99 -65.41 -33.75 -32.05
N SER A 100 -64.94 -33.00 -30.96
CA SER A 100 -65.59 -32.40 -29.65
C SER A 100 -64.98 -32.56 -28.12
N PRO A 101 -65.50 -32.07 -26.88
CA PRO A 101 -64.73 -31.50 -25.64
C PRO A 101 -65.19 -31.64 -24.07
N GLU A 102 -64.57 -30.89 -23.05
CA GLU A 102 -64.99 -30.31 -21.65
C GLU A 102 -65.15 -31.10 -20.23
N LEU A 103 -65.20 -30.66 -18.89
CA LEU A 103 -64.79 -29.48 -17.95
C LEU A 103 -65.09 -29.57 -16.32
N GLU A 104 -64.34 -28.86 -15.37
CA GLU A 104 -64.60 -28.17 -13.98
C GLU A 104 -64.65 -28.64 -12.40
N LEU A 105 -63.99 -27.85 -11.47
CA LEU A 105 -64.13 -27.35 -9.98
C LEU A 105 -64.22 -28.18 -8.58
N PRO A 106 -64.55 -27.65 -7.32
CA PRO A 106 -63.66 -27.35 -6.11
C PRO A 106 -63.97 -27.96 -4.66
N ALA A 107 -63.64 -27.32 -3.49
CA ALA A 107 -63.28 -27.98 -2.17
C ALA A 107 -63.88 -27.52 -0.76
N GLU A 108 -63.68 -28.38 0.28
CA GLU A 108 -63.71 -28.31 1.80
C GLU A 108 -65.01 -28.02 2.66
N ARG A 109 -65.45 -28.97 3.55
CA ARG A 109 -65.55 -28.88 5.06
C ARG A 109 -66.47 -29.88 5.83
N LEU A 110 -66.15 -30.05 7.15
CA LEU A 110 -66.98 -30.49 8.32
C LEU A 110 -67.28 -32.03 8.51
N PRO A 111 -67.71 -32.51 9.72
CA PRO A 111 -67.08 -33.71 10.34
C PRO A 111 -68.01 -34.84 10.87
N GLU A 112 -67.34 -35.86 11.45
CA GLU A 112 -67.83 -36.82 12.46
C GLU A 112 -68.80 -37.97 12.01
N PRO A 113 -69.07 -39.01 12.85
CA PRO A 113 -69.08 -40.41 12.38
C PRO A 113 -70.40 -41.14 12.79
N PRO A 114 -70.45 -42.47 13.01
CA PRO A 114 -69.63 -43.57 12.51
C PRO A 114 -70.46 -44.61 11.72
N GLN A 115 -69.78 -45.57 11.08
CA GLN A 115 -70.01 -47.03 11.19
C GLN A 115 -69.05 -47.72 10.19
N SER A 116 -68.19 -48.65 10.60
CA SER A 116 -68.52 -50.00 11.08
C SER A 116 -69.21 -50.85 10.02
N THR A 117 -68.42 -51.62 9.25
CA THR A 117 -68.70 -53.03 8.93
C THR A 117 -67.43 -53.67 8.35
N PHE A 118 -67.07 -54.82 8.93
CA PHE A 118 -66.43 -56.04 8.36
C PHE A 118 -65.90 -55.97 6.92
N THR A 119 -64.74 -56.56 6.57
CA THR A 119 -63.94 -57.62 7.21
C THR A 119 -62.47 -57.43 6.80
N GLU A 120 -61.46 -57.75 7.61
CA GLU A 120 -60.75 -59.04 7.68
C GLU A 120 -60.22 -59.56 6.30
N THR A 121 -59.02 -60.15 6.20
CA THR A 121 -58.34 -60.96 7.24
C THR A 121 -56.80 -60.96 7.13
N THR A 122 -56.14 -61.01 8.29
CA THR A 122 -54.85 -61.69 8.60
C THR A 122 -53.51 -61.29 7.93
N ASP A 123 -52.59 -60.91 8.83
CA ASP A 123 -51.26 -61.52 9.06
C ASP A 123 -50.02 -61.13 8.24
N THR A 124 -49.37 -60.07 8.74
CA THR A 124 -47.95 -60.11 9.18
C THR A 124 -47.48 -61.50 9.65
N PRO A 125 -46.22 -61.94 9.33
CA PRO A 125 -45.09 -61.42 10.12
C PRO A 125 -43.72 -61.24 9.40
N ASN A 126 -43.20 -60.02 9.49
CA ASN A 126 -41.91 -59.70 10.11
C ASN A 126 -40.69 -60.64 9.88
N GLN A 127 -39.83 -60.35 8.87
CA GLN A 127 -38.38 -60.07 9.07
C GLN A 127 -37.54 -59.85 7.77
N ARG A 128 -36.59 -58.90 7.86
CA ARG A 128 -35.27 -58.77 7.18
C ARG A 128 -35.12 -58.78 5.63
N THR A 129 -34.23 -57.85 5.21
CA THR A 129 -33.31 -57.87 4.05
C THR A 129 -33.81 -57.58 2.62
N THR A 130 -33.28 -56.46 2.09
CA THR A 130 -32.82 -56.21 0.70
C THR A 130 -33.77 -56.16 -0.51
N SER A 131 -33.40 -55.26 -1.42
CA SER A 131 -33.58 -55.26 -2.89
C SER A 131 -34.98 -55.04 -3.51
N SER A 132 -35.01 -54.00 -4.35
CA SER A 132 -35.71 -53.87 -5.67
C SER A 132 -35.79 -55.22 -6.44
N PRO A 133 -36.71 -55.46 -7.42
CA PRO A 133 -37.20 -54.43 -8.36
C PRO A 133 -38.59 -54.63 -9.05
N ALA A 134 -38.88 -53.71 -9.99
CA ALA A 134 -39.51 -53.95 -11.32
C ALA A 134 -40.98 -54.40 -11.45
N THR A 135 -41.66 -54.21 -12.59
CA THR A 135 -41.58 -53.18 -13.67
C THR A 135 -42.86 -53.29 -14.52
N GLY A 136 -43.52 -52.17 -14.78
CA GLY A 136 -44.51 -52.04 -15.86
C GLY A 136 -44.24 -50.74 -16.64
N ARG A 137 -43.87 -50.83 -17.91
CA ARG A 137 -43.56 -49.65 -18.74
C ARG A 137 -44.81 -49.16 -19.47
N LEU A 138 -45.11 -47.86 -19.33
CA LEU A 138 -45.79 -47.09 -20.36
C LEU A 138 -44.85 -45.97 -20.84
N LEU A 139 -44.96 -45.59 -22.11
CA LEU A 139 -44.09 -44.58 -22.73
C LEU A 139 -44.66 -43.19 -22.51
N ILE A 140 -43.96 -42.36 -21.73
CA ILE A 140 -44.16 -40.90 -21.71
C ILE A 140 -43.03 -40.29 -22.53
N THR A 141 -43.34 -39.73 -23.70
CA THR A 141 -42.42 -38.88 -24.46
C THR A 141 -42.32 -37.51 -23.79
N PRO A 142 -41.15 -37.10 -23.29
CA PRO A 142 -41.01 -35.81 -22.63
C PRO A 142 -41.02 -34.68 -23.67
N THR A 143 -42.14 -33.95 -23.77
CA THR A 143 -42.26 -32.69 -24.52
C THR A 143 -41.56 -31.53 -23.78
N LEU A 144 -40.28 -31.72 -23.47
CA LEU A 144 -39.44 -30.75 -22.78
C LEU A 144 -38.95 -29.67 -23.75
N PHE A 145 -39.79 -28.63 -23.85
CA PHE A 145 -39.41 -27.27 -24.25
C PHE A 145 -38.95 -27.08 -25.70
N ASP A 146 -39.83 -26.50 -26.52
CA ASP A 146 -39.63 -26.39 -27.96
C ASP A 146 -38.51 -25.37 -28.33
N TRP A 147 -37.30 -25.87 -28.52
CA TRP A 147 -36.08 -25.11 -28.87
C TRP A 147 -36.26 -24.23 -30.13
N SER A 148 -37.17 -24.63 -31.01
CA SER A 148 -37.59 -23.86 -32.19
C SER A 148 -38.16 -22.46 -31.85
N VAL A 149 -38.76 -22.29 -30.67
CA VAL A 149 -39.42 -21.05 -30.25
C VAL A 149 -38.44 -20.03 -29.64
N LEU A 150 -37.40 -20.49 -28.94
CA LEU A 150 -36.42 -19.59 -28.31
C LEU A 150 -35.27 -19.19 -29.25
N THR A 151 -34.90 -20.04 -30.20
CA THR A 151 -33.72 -19.79 -31.06
C THR A 151 -33.79 -18.49 -31.87
N PRO A 152 -34.95 -18.01 -32.39
CA PRO A 152 -35.03 -16.69 -33.02
C PRO A 152 -34.72 -15.54 -32.05
N TRP A 153 -35.20 -15.61 -30.80
CA TRP A 153 -34.93 -14.58 -29.78
C TRP A 153 -33.45 -14.57 -29.36
N ILE A 154 -32.85 -15.74 -29.18
CA ILE A 154 -31.42 -15.88 -28.90
C ILE A 154 -30.59 -15.29 -30.06
N ALA A 155 -30.97 -15.57 -31.31
CA ALA A 155 -30.33 -14.98 -32.49
C ALA A 155 -30.48 -13.45 -32.56
N VAL A 156 -31.63 -12.89 -32.17
CA VAL A 156 -31.84 -11.43 -32.08
C VAL A 156 -30.96 -10.79 -31.00
N PHE A 157 -30.91 -11.35 -29.78
CA PHE A 157 -30.04 -10.83 -28.71
C PHE A 157 -28.56 -10.92 -29.07
N TYR A 158 -28.13 -12.02 -29.69
CA TYR A 158 -26.77 -12.17 -30.22
C TYR A 158 -26.47 -11.10 -31.28
N LEU A 159 -27.36 -10.91 -32.27
CA LEU A 159 -27.17 -9.93 -33.34
C LEU A 159 -27.14 -8.49 -32.79
N ALA A 160 -27.95 -8.17 -31.79
CA ALA A 160 -27.90 -6.88 -31.10
C ALA A 160 -26.55 -6.66 -30.40
N GLY A 161 -25.98 -7.69 -29.77
CA GLY A 161 -24.63 -7.66 -29.21
C GLY A 161 -23.55 -7.42 -30.25
N VAL A 162 -23.62 -8.13 -31.40
CA VAL A 162 -22.72 -7.93 -32.55
C VAL A 162 -22.82 -6.51 -33.10
N VAL A 163 -24.03 -5.97 -33.28
CA VAL A 163 -24.26 -4.59 -33.74
C VAL A 163 -23.68 -3.57 -32.74
N LEU A 164 -23.86 -3.78 -31.44
CA LEU A 164 -23.30 -2.89 -30.40
C LEU A 164 -21.75 -2.94 -30.41
N MET A 165 -21.15 -4.12 -30.59
CA MET A 165 -19.68 -4.24 -30.75
C MET A 165 -19.18 -3.63 -32.07
N LEU A 166 -19.91 -3.77 -33.18
CA LEU A 166 -19.60 -3.10 -34.45
C LEU A 166 -19.67 -1.58 -34.32
N LEU A 167 -20.68 -1.03 -33.64
CA LEU A 167 -20.79 0.40 -33.38
C LEU A 167 -19.63 0.90 -32.49
N ARG A 168 -19.23 0.13 -31.48
CA ARG A 168 -18.05 0.41 -30.64
C ARG A 168 -16.76 0.43 -31.47
N LEU A 169 -16.56 -0.54 -32.35
CA LEU A 169 -15.41 -0.63 -33.25
C LEU A 169 -15.39 0.54 -34.26
N MET A 170 -16.55 0.85 -34.85
CA MET A 170 -16.72 1.98 -35.77
C MET A 170 -16.42 3.32 -35.09
N ALA A 171 -16.93 3.56 -33.88
CA ALA A 171 -16.63 4.75 -33.09
C ALA A 171 -15.13 4.90 -32.80
N GLY A 172 -14.43 3.80 -32.50
CA GLY A 172 -12.98 3.77 -32.36
C GLY A 172 -12.24 4.17 -33.65
N HIS A 173 -12.61 3.58 -34.79
CA HIS A 173 -12.05 3.94 -36.09
C HIS A 173 -12.34 5.40 -36.48
N LEU A 174 -13.55 5.92 -36.22
CA LEU A 174 -13.91 7.32 -36.49
C LEU A 174 -13.12 8.29 -35.59
N ARG A 175 -12.87 7.95 -34.32
CA ARG A 175 -12.02 8.76 -33.42
C ARG A 175 -10.59 8.83 -33.95
N ILE A 176 -10.01 7.70 -34.35
CA ILE A 176 -8.65 7.66 -34.94
C ILE A 176 -8.61 8.39 -36.30
N ALA A 177 -9.65 8.28 -37.12
CA ALA A 177 -9.73 8.99 -38.39
C ALA A 177 -9.77 10.52 -38.21
N ARG A 178 -10.49 11.03 -37.19
CA ARG A 178 -10.49 12.46 -36.81
C ARG A 178 -9.11 12.91 -36.33
N VAL A 179 -8.48 12.16 -35.42
CA VAL A 179 -7.11 12.46 -34.94
C VAL A 179 -6.13 12.54 -36.11
N ARG A 180 -6.17 11.58 -37.05
CA ARG A 180 -5.31 11.58 -38.23
C ARG A 180 -5.63 12.71 -39.21
N ALA A 181 -6.88 13.16 -39.31
CA ALA A 181 -7.26 14.31 -40.13
C ALA A 181 -6.83 15.65 -39.52
N ALA A 182 -6.64 15.71 -38.20
CA ALA A 182 -6.08 16.86 -37.47
C ALA A 182 -4.55 16.79 -37.30
N ALA A 183 -3.90 15.74 -37.81
CA ALA A 183 -2.46 15.53 -37.66
C ALA A 183 -1.65 16.29 -38.72
N ILE A 184 -0.56 16.92 -38.30
CA ILE A 184 0.30 17.74 -39.16
C ILE A 184 1.34 16.83 -39.83
N PRO A 185 1.48 16.83 -41.17
CA PRO A 185 2.48 16.00 -41.85
C PRO A 185 3.91 16.50 -41.59
N ILE A 186 4.82 15.57 -41.30
CA ILE A 186 6.24 15.85 -41.07
C ILE A 186 6.99 15.52 -42.36
N THR A 187 7.37 16.56 -43.12
CA THR A 187 7.95 16.42 -44.47
C THR A 187 9.47 16.63 -44.52
N THR A 188 10.08 17.19 -43.47
CA THR A 188 11.50 17.54 -43.41
C THR A 188 12.09 17.29 -42.01
N GLY A 189 13.41 17.09 -41.94
CA GLY A 189 14.18 16.93 -40.69
C GLY A 189 14.46 15.47 -40.29
N PRO A 190 15.24 15.26 -39.20
CA PRO A 190 15.87 13.97 -38.91
C PRO A 190 14.92 12.78 -38.81
N CYS A 191 13.69 12.99 -38.31
CA CYS A 191 12.67 11.95 -38.21
C CYS A 191 12.33 11.32 -39.58
N VAL A 192 12.35 12.13 -40.66
CA VAL A 192 12.06 11.70 -42.02
C VAL A 192 13.26 10.98 -42.63
N GLU A 193 14.47 11.39 -42.29
CA GLU A 193 15.72 10.76 -42.72
C GLU A 193 15.91 9.38 -42.07
N TYR A 194 15.66 9.27 -40.76
CA TYR A 194 15.65 7.98 -40.06
C TYR A 194 14.55 7.06 -40.60
N LEU A 195 13.34 7.58 -40.84
CA LEU A 195 12.26 6.82 -41.46
C LEU A 195 12.65 6.33 -42.87
N ALA A 196 13.29 7.18 -43.68
CA ALA A 196 13.77 6.80 -45.00
C ALA A 196 14.79 5.65 -44.92
N ARG A 197 15.86 5.81 -44.12
CA ARG A 197 16.89 4.78 -43.93
C ARG A 197 16.31 3.47 -43.39
N LEU A 198 15.46 3.52 -42.36
CA LEU A 198 14.85 2.32 -41.80
C LEU A 198 13.92 1.62 -42.79
N THR A 199 13.13 2.35 -43.60
CA THR A 199 12.28 1.73 -44.64
C THR A 199 13.10 1.05 -45.74
N GLU A 200 14.30 1.56 -46.05
CA GLU A 200 15.23 0.98 -47.02
C GLU A 200 15.95 -0.24 -46.44
N GLN A 201 16.52 -0.14 -45.24
CA GLN A 201 17.16 -1.24 -44.50
C GLN A 201 16.20 -2.42 -44.28
N TRP A 202 14.90 -2.15 -44.13
CA TRP A 202 13.85 -3.17 -44.00
C TRP A 202 13.09 -3.48 -45.29
N ASN A 203 13.55 -2.97 -46.45
CA ASN A 203 13.02 -3.25 -47.79
C ASN A 203 11.48 -3.17 -47.85
N LEU A 204 10.92 -2.07 -47.33
CA LEU A 204 9.48 -1.86 -47.22
C LEU A 204 8.92 -1.27 -48.52
N LYS A 205 8.09 -2.08 -49.20
CA LYS A 205 7.40 -1.71 -50.46
C LYS A 205 6.48 -0.48 -50.34
N VAL A 206 6.12 -0.07 -49.13
CA VAL A 206 5.31 1.12 -48.85
C VAL A 206 5.99 1.90 -47.73
N ARG A 207 6.49 3.09 -48.05
CA ARG A 207 6.95 4.06 -47.04
C ARG A 207 5.71 4.65 -46.34
N PRO A 208 5.60 4.60 -45.01
CA PRO A 208 4.48 5.21 -44.31
C PRO A 208 4.60 6.74 -44.30
N VAL A 209 3.47 7.42 -44.11
CA VAL A 209 3.45 8.87 -43.89
C VAL A 209 3.77 9.15 -42.42
N LEU A 210 4.65 10.12 -42.15
CA LEU A 210 4.98 10.57 -40.80
C LEU A 210 4.17 11.82 -40.43
N THR A 211 3.58 11.84 -39.25
CA THR A 211 2.64 12.89 -38.81
C THR A 211 2.79 13.19 -37.32
N CYS A 212 2.74 14.47 -36.94
CA CYS A 212 2.64 14.92 -35.55
C CYS A 212 1.16 15.07 -35.17
N ALA A 213 0.79 14.63 -33.97
CA ALA A 213 -0.54 14.88 -33.41
C ALA A 213 -0.48 15.12 -31.90
N GLU A 214 -0.97 16.27 -31.45
CA GLU A 214 -1.06 16.66 -30.03
C GLU A 214 -2.07 15.81 -29.26
N GLN A 215 -3.06 15.26 -29.96
CA GLN A 215 -4.19 14.50 -29.39
C GLN A 215 -3.82 13.06 -29.00
N ILE A 216 -2.56 12.65 -29.16
CA ILE A 216 -2.04 11.33 -28.79
C ILE A 216 -0.91 11.44 -27.79
N VAL A 217 -0.81 10.44 -26.92
CA VAL A 217 0.08 10.45 -25.74
C VAL A 217 1.22 9.43 -25.88
N ILE A 218 1.12 8.50 -26.83
CA ILE A 218 2.10 7.45 -27.16
C ILE A 218 2.14 7.33 -28.69
N PRO A 219 3.31 7.08 -29.33
CA PRO A 219 3.41 6.74 -30.75
C PRO A 219 2.47 5.60 -31.16
N GLN A 220 1.96 5.66 -32.39
CA GLN A 220 1.12 4.59 -32.95
C GLN A 220 1.04 4.64 -34.49
N VAL A 221 1.08 3.47 -35.14
CA VAL A 221 0.71 3.31 -36.56
C VAL A 221 -0.79 3.19 -36.75
N THR A 222 -1.33 3.86 -37.78
CA THR A 222 -2.74 3.75 -38.20
C THR A 222 -2.88 3.58 -39.73
N GLY A 223 -3.99 2.99 -40.18
CA GLY A 223 -4.36 2.89 -41.60
C GLY A 223 -3.82 1.66 -42.34
N LEU A 224 -4.71 0.77 -42.79
CA LEU A 224 -4.34 -0.54 -43.33
C LEU A 224 -3.71 -0.53 -44.74
N LEU A 225 -4.17 0.36 -45.64
CA LEU A 225 -3.70 0.47 -47.03
C LEU A 225 -2.68 1.60 -47.25
N ARG A 226 -2.62 2.55 -46.31
CA ARG A 226 -1.68 3.68 -46.29
C ARG A 226 -1.24 3.88 -44.83
N PRO A 227 -0.22 3.13 -44.37
CA PRO A 227 0.24 3.24 -42.99
C PRO A 227 0.73 4.66 -42.69
N THR A 228 0.30 5.18 -41.56
CA THR A 228 0.57 6.53 -41.07
C THR A 228 1.08 6.43 -39.64
N ILE A 229 2.32 6.83 -39.40
CA ILE A 229 2.93 6.88 -38.06
C ILE A 229 2.53 8.23 -37.44
N LEU A 230 1.74 8.17 -36.36
CA LEU A 230 1.42 9.33 -35.53
C LEU A 230 2.43 9.41 -34.39
N LEU A 231 3.15 10.52 -34.28
CA LEU A 231 4.02 10.86 -33.15
C LEU A 231 3.37 11.92 -32.27
N PRO A 232 3.40 11.78 -30.92
CA PRO A 232 3.09 12.88 -30.01
C PRO A 232 4.11 14.02 -30.16
N ALA A 233 3.64 15.27 -30.09
CA ALA A 233 4.52 16.44 -30.08
C ALA A 233 5.57 16.38 -28.95
N SER A 234 5.17 15.90 -27.76
CA SER A 234 6.04 15.69 -26.60
C SER A 234 7.15 14.67 -26.82
N VAL A 235 6.91 13.64 -27.65
CA VAL A 235 7.93 12.63 -27.99
C VAL A 235 8.95 13.22 -28.98
N MET A 236 8.51 14.07 -29.91
CA MET A 236 9.39 14.77 -30.85
C MET A 236 10.26 15.84 -30.17
N SER A 237 9.74 16.52 -29.13
CA SER A 237 10.47 17.58 -28.43
C SER A 237 11.46 17.08 -27.36
N SER A 238 11.35 15.82 -26.93
CA SER A 238 11.96 15.39 -25.66
C SER A 238 12.63 14.00 -25.66
N LEU A 239 12.66 13.30 -26.80
CA LEU A 239 13.61 12.20 -27.04
C LEU A 239 14.86 12.71 -27.75
N SER A 240 16.01 12.09 -27.47
CA SER A 240 17.20 12.26 -28.32
C SER A 240 17.00 11.57 -29.67
N ALA A 241 17.82 11.96 -30.66
CA ALA A 241 17.74 11.45 -32.03
C ALA A 241 17.79 9.91 -32.13
N GLY A 242 18.68 9.26 -31.37
CA GLY A 242 18.79 7.79 -31.36
C GLY A 242 17.64 7.09 -30.64
N GLU A 243 17.07 7.69 -29.59
CA GLU A 243 15.85 7.17 -28.95
C GLU A 243 14.65 7.28 -29.88
N LEU A 244 14.53 8.39 -30.62
CA LEU A 244 13.47 8.60 -31.60
C LEU A 244 13.60 7.65 -32.80
N GLU A 245 14.82 7.34 -33.25
CA GLU A 245 15.08 6.29 -34.24
C GLU A 245 14.59 4.91 -33.75
N LEU A 246 14.93 4.52 -32.51
CA LEU A 246 14.50 3.25 -31.93
C LEU A 246 12.97 3.16 -31.76
N ILE A 247 12.29 4.28 -31.51
CA ILE A 247 10.83 4.35 -31.49
C ILE A 247 10.23 4.25 -32.91
N LEU A 248 10.81 4.94 -33.91
CA LEU A 248 10.38 4.81 -35.32
C LEU A 248 10.56 3.38 -35.83
N ALA A 249 11.64 2.72 -35.43
CA ALA A 249 11.88 1.30 -35.68
C ALA A 249 10.79 0.38 -35.11
N HIS A 250 10.34 0.62 -33.87
CA HIS A 250 9.26 -0.15 -33.26
C HIS A 250 7.93 0.01 -34.03
N GLU A 251 7.56 1.24 -34.39
CA GLU A 251 6.36 1.50 -35.18
C GLU A 251 6.45 0.89 -36.59
N LEU A 252 7.62 0.96 -37.24
CA LEU A 252 7.88 0.27 -38.51
C LEU A 252 7.76 -1.26 -38.40
N ALA A 253 8.03 -1.86 -37.23
CA ALA A 253 7.97 -3.31 -37.07
C ALA A 253 6.52 -3.81 -37.18
N HIS A 254 5.56 -3.04 -36.66
CA HIS A 254 4.13 -3.30 -36.85
C HIS A 254 3.70 -3.24 -38.32
N ILE A 255 4.31 -2.35 -39.12
CA ILE A 255 4.06 -2.26 -40.57
C ILE A 255 4.66 -3.49 -41.27
N ARG A 256 5.93 -3.80 -41.00
CA ARG A 256 6.66 -4.93 -41.63
C ARG A 256 6.01 -6.29 -41.35
N ARG A 257 5.37 -6.44 -40.18
CA ARG A 257 4.70 -7.68 -39.74
C ARG A 257 3.20 -7.72 -40.08
N PHE A 258 2.67 -6.72 -40.78
CA PHE A 258 1.24 -6.58 -41.09
C PHE A 258 0.32 -6.58 -39.85
N ASP A 259 0.81 -6.15 -38.70
CA ASP A 259 0.11 -6.24 -37.42
C ASP A 259 -1.22 -5.45 -37.41
N LEU A 260 -1.36 -4.44 -38.27
CA LEU A 260 -2.62 -3.72 -38.52
C LEU A 260 -3.74 -4.65 -39.02
N TRP A 261 -3.43 -5.62 -39.87
CA TRP A 261 -4.38 -6.60 -40.39
C TRP A 261 -4.69 -7.68 -39.35
N ILE A 262 -3.70 -8.12 -38.58
CA ILE A 262 -3.91 -9.05 -37.46
C ILE A 262 -4.77 -8.42 -36.37
N ASN A 263 -4.54 -7.14 -36.03
CA ASN A 263 -5.38 -6.40 -35.09
C ASN A 263 -6.82 -6.24 -35.62
N LEU A 264 -7.02 -5.96 -36.91
CA LEU A 264 -8.37 -5.94 -37.51
C LEU A 264 -9.05 -7.33 -37.40
N LEU A 265 -8.34 -8.42 -37.69
CA LEU A 265 -8.86 -9.78 -37.52
C LEU A 265 -9.22 -10.08 -36.06
N GLN A 266 -8.37 -9.68 -35.10
CA GLN A 266 -8.66 -9.78 -33.67
C GLN A 266 -9.95 -9.04 -33.31
N ARG A 267 -10.14 -7.79 -33.77
CA ARG A 267 -11.33 -7.00 -33.44
C ARG A 267 -12.59 -7.50 -34.11
N LEU A 268 -12.51 -8.02 -35.34
CA LEU A 268 -13.65 -8.68 -35.99
C LEU A 268 -14.03 -9.99 -35.29
N ALA A 269 -13.04 -10.76 -34.81
CA ALA A 269 -13.31 -11.94 -33.98
C ALA A 269 -13.94 -11.54 -32.63
N GLU A 270 -13.40 -10.56 -31.92
CA GLU A 270 -13.96 -10.03 -30.66
C GLU A 270 -15.39 -9.50 -30.82
N VAL A 271 -15.74 -8.95 -31.99
CA VAL A 271 -17.11 -8.51 -32.33
C VAL A 271 -18.07 -9.69 -32.47
N VAL A 272 -17.67 -10.74 -33.20
CA VAL A 272 -18.53 -11.91 -33.50
C VAL A 272 -18.63 -12.86 -32.30
N LEU A 273 -17.57 -12.98 -31.51
CA LEU A 273 -17.43 -13.92 -30.40
C LEU A 273 -17.26 -13.20 -29.05
N PHE A 274 -17.90 -12.04 -28.89
CA PHE A 274 -17.79 -11.18 -27.69
C PHE A 274 -18.11 -11.91 -26.37
N PHE A 275 -18.89 -12.99 -26.43
CA PHE A 275 -19.29 -13.83 -25.29
C PHE A 275 -18.30 -14.96 -24.97
N ASN A 276 -17.26 -15.19 -25.79
CA ASN A 276 -16.37 -16.34 -25.67
C ASN A 276 -15.08 -15.98 -24.86
N PRO A 277 -14.92 -16.47 -23.62
CA PRO A 277 -13.78 -16.09 -22.76
C PRO A 277 -12.44 -16.64 -23.26
N ALA A 278 -12.43 -17.78 -23.98
CA ALA A 278 -11.21 -18.34 -24.55
C ALA A 278 -10.69 -17.48 -25.70
N LEU A 279 -11.57 -16.86 -26.49
CA LEU A 279 -11.13 -15.89 -27.50
C LEU A 279 -10.52 -14.63 -26.87
N TRP A 280 -11.12 -14.09 -25.81
CA TRP A 280 -10.53 -12.95 -25.10
C TRP A 280 -9.13 -13.25 -24.56
N TYR A 281 -8.90 -14.47 -24.04
CA TYR A 281 -7.56 -14.93 -23.67
C TYR A 281 -6.60 -14.98 -24.87
N LEU A 282 -7.00 -15.58 -26.00
CA LEU A 282 -6.19 -15.61 -27.22
C LEU A 282 -5.85 -14.19 -27.71
N SER A 283 -6.82 -13.27 -27.76
CA SER A 283 -6.58 -11.90 -28.24
C SER A 283 -5.67 -11.08 -27.31
N GLN A 284 -5.80 -11.23 -25.99
CA GLN A 284 -4.86 -10.64 -25.03
C GLN A 284 -3.44 -11.19 -25.25
N ARG A 285 -3.30 -12.51 -25.43
CA ARG A 285 -2.01 -13.18 -25.61
C ARG A 285 -1.33 -12.82 -26.94
N ILE A 286 -2.08 -12.75 -28.04
CA ILE A 286 -1.61 -12.24 -29.33
C ILE A 286 -1.16 -10.79 -29.19
N SER A 287 -1.93 -9.95 -28.49
CA SER A 287 -1.58 -8.54 -28.30
C SER A 287 -0.28 -8.34 -27.52
N LEU A 288 -0.01 -9.16 -26.49
CA LEU A 288 1.24 -9.15 -25.75
C LEU A 288 2.42 -9.64 -26.60
N LEU A 289 2.26 -10.80 -27.25
CA LEU A 289 3.30 -11.41 -28.10
C LEU A 289 3.64 -10.54 -29.32
N ARG A 290 2.67 -9.78 -29.85
CA ARG A 290 2.90 -8.78 -30.89
C ARG A 290 3.95 -7.77 -30.47
N GLU A 291 3.80 -7.20 -29.28
CA GLU A 291 4.66 -6.11 -28.79
C GLU A 291 6.05 -6.67 -28.49
N TYR A 292 6.15 -7.83 -27.83
CA TYR A 292 7.42 -8.53 -27.60
C TYR A 292 8.19 -8.85 -28.90
N CYS A 293 7.51 -9.23 -29.98
CA CYS A 293 8.16 -9.45 -31.27
C CYS A 293 8.67 -8.13 -31.89
N CYS A 294 7.93 -7.02 -31.78
CA CYS A 294 8.43 -5.72 -32.23
C CYS A 294 9.58 -5.22 -31.34
N ASP A 295 9.56 -5.51 -30.03
CA ASP A 295 10.65 -5.24 -29.10
C ASP A 295 11.92 -6.02 -29.49
N GLU A 296 11.83 -7.34 -29.70
CA GLU A 296 12.97 -8.15 -30.17
C GLU A 296 13.45 -7.72 -31.56
N MET A 297 12.55 -7.33 -32.47
CA MET A 297 12.89 -6.87 -33.82
C MET A 297 13.60 -5.52 -33.82
N THR A 298 13.19 -4.58 -32.96
CA THR A 298 13.81 -3.26 -32.80
C THR A 298 15.25 -3.40 -32.29
N CYS A 299 15.47 -4.22 -31.26
CA CYS A 299 16.81 -4.45 -30.71
C CYS A 299 17.75 -5.20 -31.66
N ARG A 300 17.26 -5.80 -32.75
CA ARG A 300 18.07 -6.52 -33.75
C ARG A 300 18.54 -5.66 -34.94
N ILE A 301 18.13 -4.38 -35.04
CA ILE A 301 18.45 -3.52 -36.20
C ILE A 301 19.93 -3.15 -36.26
N GLU A 302 20.52 -2.83 -35.12
CA GLU A 302 21.92 -2.38 -34.98
C GLU A 302 22.81 -3.45 -34.32
N ALA A 303 22.37 -4.71 -34.29
CA ALA A 303 22.98 -5.77 -33.49
C ALA A 303 23.62 -6.85 -34.37
N GLU A 304 24.90 -6.67 -34.69
CA GLU A 304 25.73 -7.63 -35.42
C GLU A 304 26.32 -8.72 -34.51
N ASP A 305 26.38 -8.48 -33.19
CA ASP A 305 26.94 -9.39 -32.19
C ASP A 305 26.11 -9.44 -30.88
N HIS A 306 26.42 -10.41 -30.03
CA HIS A 306 25.69 -10.60 -28.77
C HIS A 306 25.79 -9.38 -27.81
N ARG A 307 26.90 -8.63 -27.80
CA ARG A 307 27.08 -7.43 -26.97
C ARG A 307 26.47 -6.18 -27.57
N SER A 308 26.17 -6.12 -28.87
CA SER A 308 25.45 -5.00 -29.48
C SER A 308 23.95 -5.18 -29.26
N LEU A 309 23.45 -6.42 -29.33
CA LEU A 309 22.10 -6.76 -28.92
C LEU A 309 21.80 -6.36 -27.46
N GLU A 310 22.72 -6.59 -26.52
CA GLU A 310 22.58 -6.11 -25.13
C GLU A 310 22.56 -4.58 -25.03
N SER A 311 23.44 -3.88 -25.76
CA SER A 311 23.46 -2.40 -25.75
C SER A 311 22.19 -1.81 -26.37
N ALA A 312 21.69 -2.39 -27.46
CA ALA A 312 20.45 -1.99 -28.12
C ALA A 312 19.23 -2.23 -27.21
N ARG A 313 19.20 -3.33 -26.45
CA ARG A 313 18.19 -3.58 -25.40
C ARG A 313 18.19 -2.50 -24.32
N VAL A 314 19.36 -2.09 -23.83
CA VAL A 314 19.46 -1.00 -22.86
C VAL A 314 18.94 0.31 -23.46
N ALA A 315 19.47 0.74 -24.62
CA ALA A 315 19.04 1.98 -25.29
C ALA A 315 17.52 2.00 -25.58
N TYR A 316 16.98 0.91 -26.11
CA TYR A 316 15.56 0.80 -26.42
C TYR A 316 14.68 0.75 -25.17
N SER A 317 15.10 0.03 -24.11
CA SER A 317 14.36 0.02 -22.84
C SER A 317 14.33 1.41 -22.18
N THR A 318 15.41 2.20 -22.30
CA THR A 318 15.46 3.60 -21.86
C THR A 318 14.51 4.49 -22.66
N ALA A 319 14.50 4.36 -24.00
CA ALA A 319 13.56 5.08 -24.86
C ALA A 319 12.10 4.74 -24.53
N LEU A 320 11.78 3.45 -24.32
CA LEU A 320 10.45 2.97 -23.94
C LEU A 320 10.02 3.51 -22.57
N LEU A 321 10.93 3.55 -21.59
CA LEU A 321 10.66 4.12 -20.27
C LEU A 321 10.45 5.64 -20.32
N ARG A 322 11.21 6.37 -21.14
CA ARG A 322 11.01 7.82 -21.36
C ARG A 322 9.69 8.12 -22.05
N VAL A 323 9.33 7.38 -23.10
CA VAL A 323 8.00 7.49 -23.73
C VAL A 323 6.89 7.21 -22.71
N ALA A 324 7.04 6.19 -21.84
CA ALA A 324 6.10 5.91 -20.77
C ALA A 324 6.02 7.03 -19.71
N GLU A 325 7.15 7.65 -19.37
CA GLU A 325 7.22 8.78 -18.44
C GLU A 325 6.52 10.03 -19.00
N PHE A 326 6.80 10.43 -20.25
CA PHE A 326 6.08 11.51 -20.90
C PHE A 326 4.58 11.19 -21.06
N ALA A 327 4.24 9.93 -21.33
CA ALA A 327 2.86 9.43 -21.39
C ALA A 327 2.14 9.34 -20.03
N HIS A 328 2.88 9.50 -18.92
CA HIS A 328 2.32 9.67 -17.59
C HIS A 328 2.20 11.17 -17.24
N ARG A 329 3.25 11.96 -17.47
CA ARG A 329 3.28 13.42 -17.24
C ARG A 329 2.20 14.18 -18.03
N SER A 330 1.81 13.69 -19.22
CA SER A 330 0.79 14.34 -20.07
C SER A 330 -0.67 14.09 -19.65
N ARG A 331 -0.95 13.43 -18.52
CA ARG A 331 -2.29 12.95 -18.14
C ARG A 331 -3.17 13.97 -17.40
N LEU A 332 -3.23 15.21 -17.88
CA LEU A 332 -4.21 16.21 -17.42
C LEU A 332 -5.50 16.16 -18.27
N SER A 333 -6.14 14.98 -18.35
CA SER A 333 -7.53 14.83 -18.84
C SER A 333 -8.06 13.39 -18.61
N GLU A 334 -9.03 13.23 -17.72
CA GLU A 334 -9.67 11.92 -17.49
C GLU A 334 -10.56 11.44 -18.64
N GLN A 335 -11.03 12.36 -19.50
CA GLN A 335 -11.97 12.06 -20.59
C GLN A 335 -11.43 11.09 -21.67
N GLN A 336 -10.16 10.69 -21.59
CA GLN A 336 -9.58 9.66 -22.47
C GLN A 336 -9.67 8.23 -21.93
N LEU A 337 -10.00 8.02 -20.64
CA LEU A 337 -10.09 6.70 -20.01
C LEU A 337 -11.14 5.79 -20.67
N THR A 338 -12.28 6.35 -21.09
CA THR A 338 -13.36 5.61 -21.77
C THR A 338 -12.99 5.07 -23.15
N SER A 339 -11.96 5.61 -23.80
CA SER A 339 -11.36 5.04 -25.02
C SER A 339 -10.33 3.96 -24.73
N LEU A 340 -9.59 4.05 -23.62
CA LEU A 340 -8.52 3.11 -23.27
C LEU A 340 -9.03 1.81 -22.60
N SER A 341 -10.24 1.82 -22.06
CA SER A 341 -10.95 0.62 -21.57
C SER A 341 -11.30 -0.41 -22.66
N ALA A 342 -11.08 -0.10 -23.94
CA ALA A 342 -11.13 -1.06 -25.06
C ALA A 342 -9.77 -1.73 -25.37
N ALA A 343 -8.68 -1.27 -24.75
CA ALA A 343 -7.31 -1.70 -25.06
C ALA A 343 -6.62 -2.48 -23.93
N GLY A 344 -7.10 -2.39 -22.68
CA GLY A 344 -6.65 -3.24 -21.56
C GLY A 344 -5.20 -3.04 -21.08
N LYS A 345 -4.49 -2.00 -21.55
CA LYS A 345 -3.08 -1.75 -21.21
C LYS A 345 -2.95 -1.09 -19.82
N SER A 346 -2.43 -1.84 -18.84
CA SER A 346 -2.11 -1.37 -17.49
C SER A 346 -0.61 -1.06 -17.34
N PRO A 347 -0.16 -0.38 -16.26
CA PRO A 347 1.27 -0.20 -15.94
C PRO A 347 2.10 -1.50 -15.87
N SER A 348 1.45 -2.67 -15.73
CA SER A 348 2.08 -3.98 -15.82
C SER A 348 2.86 -4.23 -17.12
N GLU A 349 2.40 -3.65 -18.24
CA GLU A 349 2.85 -4.05 -19.57
C GLU A 349 4.25 -3.53 -19.93
N ILE A 350 4.60 -2.31 -19.52
CA ILE A 350 5.94 -1.76 -19.78
C ILE A 350 6.99 -2.52 -18.95
N ARG A 351 6.69 -2.82 -17.68
CA ARG A 351 7.52 -3.71 -16.83
C ARG A 351 7.72 -5.07 -17.50
N ARG A 352 6.65 -5.67 -18.05
CA ARG A 352 6.70 -6.96 -18.76
C ARG A 352 7.62 -6.92 -19.98
N ARG A 353 7.47 -5.90 -20.84
CA ARG A 353 8.31 -5.69 -22.04
C ARG A 353 9.78 -5.50 -21.68
N VAL A 354 10.10 -4.62 -20.73
CA VAL A 354 11.49 -4.36 -20.28
C VAL A 354 12.13 -5.60 -19.65
N ALA A 355 11.47 -6.27 -18.70
CA ALA A 355 12.00 -7.48 -18.07
C ALA A 355 12.22 -8.61 -19.08
N ARG A 356 11.33 -8.76 -20.07
CA ARG A 356 11.46 -9.76 -21.14
C ARG A 356 12.66 -9.48 -22.06
N LEU A 357 12.99 -8.23 -22.35
CA LEU A 357 14.19 -7.86 -23.14
C LEU A 357 15.50 -8.33 -22.47
N PHE A 358 15.56 -8.31 -21.13
CA PHE A 358 16.71 -8.79 -20.35
C PHE A 358 16.63 -10.28 -19.98
N GLY A 359 15.62 -11.00 -20.49
CA GLY A 359 15.52 -12.46 -20.39
C GLY A 359 14.87 -12.98 -19.12
N GLU A 360 14.25 -12.15 -18.28
CA GLU A 360 13.57 -12.61 -17.07
C GLU A 360 12.40 -13.58 -17.40
N PRO A 361 12.34 -14.77 -16.77
CA PRO A 361 11.25 -15.71 -16.94
C PRO A 361 10.05 -15.33 -16.06
N LEU A 362 9.40 -14.22 -16.40
CA LEU A 362 8.19 -13.74 -15.72
C LEU A 362 7.15 -14.86 -15.64
N HIS A 363 6.71 -15.16 -14.42
CA HIS A 363 5.67 -16.15 -14.20
C HIS A 363 4.31 -15.58 -14.63
N GLU A 364 3.67 -16.27 -15.56
CA GLU A 364 2.40 -15.85 -16.16
C GLU A 364 1.23 -16.55 -15.46
N PRO A 365 0.55 -15.89 -14.49
CA PRO A 365 -0.76 -16.37 -14.06
C PRO A 365 -1.73 -16.28 -15.24
N LEU A 366 -2.58 -17.28 -15.39
CA LEU A 366 -3.71 -17.20 -16.30
C LEU A 366 -4.59 -16.01 -15.89
N PRO A 367 -4.93 -15.06 -16.78
CA PRO A 367 -5.77 -13.89 -16.47
C PRO A 367 -7.26 -14.27 -16.39
N VAL A 368 -7.53 -15.44 -15.83
CA VAL A 368 -8.86 -16.00 -15.62
C VAL A 368 -9.16 -15.85 -14.13
N SER A 369 -10.22 -15.11 -13.79
CA SER A 369 -10.66 -15.03 -12.40
C SER A 369 -11.00 -16.43 -11.87
N ARG A 370 -10.89 -16.66 -10.55
CA ARG A 370 -11.22 -17.99 -9.98
C ARG A 370 -12.63 -18.45 -10.39
N GLY A 371 -13.59 -17.52 -10.45
CA GLY A 371 -14.92 -17.77 -11.01
C GLY A 371 -14.92 -18.17 -12.48
N GLY A 372 -14.16 -17.48 -13.35
CA GLY A 372 -14.03 -17.82 -14.77
C GLY A 372 -13.36 -19.17 -15.04
N PHE A 373 -12.44 -19.60 -14.17
CA PHE A 373 -11.84 -20.93 -14.26
C PHE A 373 -12.84 -21.99 -13.80
N CYS A 374 -13.58 -21.72 -12.72
CA CYS A 374 -14.68 -22.58 -12.28
C CYS A 374 -15.78 -22.69 -13.34
N THR A 375 -16.19 -21.63 -14.04
CA THR A 375 -17.20 -21.73 -15.11
C THR A 375 -16.68 -22.47 -16.35
N LEU A 376 -15.42 -22.29 -16.73
CA LEU A 376 -14.80 -23.09 -17.81
C LEU A 376 -14.69 -24.58 -17.43
N LEU A 377 -14.28 -24.89 -16.19
CA LEU A 377 -14.21 -26.27 -15.69
C LEU A 377 -15.60 -26.89 -15.58
N VAL A 378 -16.58 -26.14 -15.06
CA VAL A 378 -18.00 -26.56 -14.98
C VAL A 378 -18.58 -26.76 -16.38
N LEU A 379 -18.27 -25.93 -17.38
CA LEU A 379 -18.73 -26.17 -18.76
C LEU A 379 -18.04 -27.39 -19.40
N MET A 380 -16.74 -27.58 -19.18
CA MET A 380 -16.01 -28.77 -19.64
C MET A 380 -16.47 -30.08 -18.97
N LEU A 381 -16.90 -30.03 -17.71
CA LEU A 381 -17.45 -31.18 -16.99
C LEU A 381 -18.96 -31.37 -17.27
N ALA A 382 -19.71 -30.29 -17.42
CA ALA A 382 -21.15 -30.33 -17.72
C ALA A 382 -21.42 -30.91 -19.11
N LEU A 383 -20.55 -30.72 -20.11
CA LEU A 383 -20.80 -31.28 -21.44
C LEU A 383 -20.81 -32.83 -21.46
N PRO A 384 -19.80 -33.55 -20.94
CA PRO A 384 -19.87 -35.01 -20.80
C PRO A 384 -20.89 -35.45 -19.75
N VAL A 385 -21.10 -34.69 -18.67
CA VAL A 385 -22.13 -35.01 -17.66
C VAL A 385 -23.55 -34.87 -18.23
N PHE A 386 -23.83 -33.89 -19.09
CA PHE A 386 -25.13 -33.73 -19.77
C PHE A 386 -25.38 -34.91 -20.73
N LEU A 387 -24.35 -35.33 -21.48
CA LEU A 387 -24.38 -36.54 -22.31
C LEU A 387 -24.57 -37.84 -21.48
N PHE A 388 -24.01 -37.92 -20.28
CA PHE A 388 -24.24 -39.04 -19.34
C PHE A 388 -25.60 -38.99 -18.62
N LEU A 389 -26.15 -37.81 -18.36
CA LEU A 389 -27.47 -37.64 -17.77
C LEU A 389 -28.57 -38.00 -18.75
N THR A 390 -28.38 -37.74 -20.05
CA THR A 390 -29.29 -38.22 -21.11
C THR A 390 -29.30 -39.74 -21.28
N SER A 391 -28.30 -40.47 -20.77
CA SER A 391 -28.29 -41.94 -20.77
C SER A 391 -28.72 -42.59 -19.45
N THR A 392 -28.89 -41.81 -18.36
CA THR A 392 -28.89 -42.37 -16.99
C THR A 392 -29.89 -41.68 -16.05
N THR A 393 -31.20 -41.79 -16.33
CA THR A 393 -32.27 -41.39 -15.41
C THR A 393 -33.29 -42.52 -15.22
N ALA A 394 -33.09 -43.34 -14.18
CA ALA A 394 -33.98 -44.45 -13.85
C ALA A 394 -33.93 -44.86 -12.36
N GLN A 395 -34.29 -43.95 -11.44
CA GLN A 395 -35.08 -44.30 -10.25
C GLN A 395 -35.67 -43.08 -9.52
N THR A 396 -36.95 -43.21 -9.21
CA THR A 396 -37.84 -42.44 -8.31
C THR A 396 -37.19 -42.18 -6.93
N ALA A 397 -37.48 -41.08 -6.22
CA ALA A 397 -38.69 -40.80 -5.41
C ALA A 397 -38.86 -41.79 -4.22
N GLU A 398 -39.56 -41.52 -3.11
CA GLU A 398 -40.50 -40.44 -2.70
C GLU A 398 -40.39 -40.30 -1.14
N GLN A 399 -41.17 -39.59 -0.31
CA GLN A 399 -42.45 -38.86 -0.40
C GLN A 399 -42.44 -37.69 0.64
N GLU A 400 -43.60 -37.09 0.96
CA GLU A 400 -43.74 -35.92 1.85
C GLU A 400 -44.65 -36.16 3.09
N GLN A 401 -44.39 -35.37 4.16
CA GLN A 401 -45.41 -34.79 5.07
C GLN A 401 -46.22 -35.74 5.99
N PRO A 402 -47.06 -35.25 6.95
CA PRO A 402 -47.54 -33.87 7.20
C PRO A 402 -47.29 -33.28 8.62
N ALA A 403 -47.82 -32.07 8.84
CA ALA A 403 -47.65 -31.26 10.06
C ALA A 403 -48.97 -30.63 10.55
N GLU A 404 -49.07 -30.34 11.85
CA GLU A 404 -50.05 -29.47 12.52
C GLU A 404 -49.59 -29.20 13.98
N LYS A 405 -50.05 -28.21 14.75
CA LYS A 405 -50.53 -26.81 14.52
C LYS A 405 -50.63 -26.12 15.90
N SER A 406 -50.35 -24.81 15.98
CA SER A 406 -50.88 -23.83 16.95
C SER A 406 -50.06 -22.52 16.78
N VAL A 407 -50.54 -21.35 16.32
CA VAL A 407 -51.79 -20.58 16.48
C VAL A 407 -51.80 -19.68 17.73
N ALA A 408 -51.46 -18.39 17.51
CA ALA A 408 -52.04 -17.18 18.13
C ALA A 408 -51.87 -16.97 19.67
N GLU A 409 -51.95 -15.77 20.27
CA GLU A 409 -52.06 -14.36 19.81
C GLU A 409 -51.50 -13.44 20.96
N SER A 410 -51.57 -12.10 21.03
CA SER A 410 -52.40 -11.07 20.36
C SER A 410 -51.60 -9.77 20.07
N GLN A 411 -52.20 -8.59 20.19
CA GLN A 411 -51.67 -7.27 19.79
C GLN A 411 -51.62 -6.25 20.96
N ASP A 412 -50.82 -5.19 20.75
CA ASP A 412 -51.01 -3.78 21.13
C ASP A 412 -51.69 -3.36 22.45
N THR A 413 -51.08 -2.39 23.16
CA THR A 413 -51.48 -0.95 23.07
C THR A 413 -50.50 -0.03 23.83
N LYS A 414 -50.44 1.25 23.43
CA LYS A 414 -49.60 2.34 24.00
C LYS A 414 -50.00 2.74 25.43
N THR A 415 -49.11 3.45 26.15
CA THR A 415 -49.31 4.86 26.59
C THR A 415 -48.00 5.40 27.22
N GLU A 416 -47.78 6.71 27.16
CA GLU A 416 -46.63 7.42 27.76
C GLU A 416 -46.85 7.71 29.25
N THR A 417 -45.78 7.82 30.05
CA THR A 417 -45.58 8.83 31.13
C THR A 417 -44.19 8.63 31.74
N GLU A 418 -43.50 9.71 32.12
CA GLU A 418 -42.24 9.64 32.88
C GLU A 418 -42.49 9.15 34.32
N THR A 419 -41.73 8.17 34.81
CA THR A 419 -41.47 8.05 36.25
C THR A 419 -40.07 7.52 36.51
N THR A 420 -39.32 8.27 37.31
CA THR A 420 -37.93 8.04 37.69
C THR A 420 -37.75 6.72 38.45
N LEU A 421 -36.94 5.80 37.92
CA LEU A 421 -36.51 4.60 38.66
C LEU A 421 -35.18 4.03 38.15
N ILE A 422 -34.10 4.83 38.24
CA ILE A 422 -32.73 4.34 38.02
C ILE A 422 -32.39 3.37 39.16
N LYS A 423 -32.46 2.05 38.89
CA LYS A 423 -31.95 1.04 39.82
C LYS A 423 -30.46 0.79 39.54
N ASP A 424 -29.70 1.07 40.59
CA ASP A 424 -28.25 0.90 40.73
C ASP A 424 -27.72 -0.36 40.01
N THR A 425 -26.99 -0.14 38.92
CA THR A 425 -26.37 -1.19 38.07
C THR A 425 -24.91 -0.84 37.74
N ASP A 426 -24.24 -0.23 38.72
CA ASP A 426 -22.81 0.04 38.66
C ASP A 426 -21.99 -1.14 39.21
N GLN A 427 -20.97 -1.55 38.47
CA GLN A 427 -19.93 -2.48 38.94
C GLN A 427 -18.91 -1.71 39.79
N LEU A 428 -18.44 -2.28 40.90
CA LEU A 428 -17.37 -1.68 41.71
C LEU A 428 -15.99 -2.03 41.12
N PHE A 429 -15.19 -1.02 40.81
CA PHE A 429 -13.81 -1.17 40.33
C PHE A 429 -12.81 -0.82 41.44
N GLN A 430 -11.86 -1.72 41.70
CA GLN A 430 -10.74 -1.54 42.63
C GLN A 430 -9.43 -1.36 41.86
N LEU A 431 -8.91 -0.13 41.86
CA LEU A 431 -7.54 0.16 41.45
C LEU A 431 -6.59 0.01 42.66
N THR A 432 -5.48 -0.68 42.43
CA THR A 432 -4.32 -0.72 43.33
C THR A 432 -3.10 -0.19 42.60
N VAL A 433 -2.29 0.67 43.23
CA VAL A 433 -1.09 1.27 42.64
C VAL A 433 0.14 0.85 43.43
N VAL A 434 1.13 0.28 42.73
CA VAL A 434 2.38 -0.26 43.32
C VAL A 434 3.62 0.14 42.53
N ASP A 435 4.79 0.03 43.16
CA ASP A 435 6.10 0.16 42.54
C ASP A 435 6.58 -1.18 41.90
N PRO A 436 7.75 -1.24 41.24
CA PRO A 436 8.24 -2.47 40.62
C PRO A 436 8.57 -3.61 41.61
N ALA A 437 8.67 -3.33 42.91
CA ALA A 437 8.85 -4.32 43.96
C ALA A 437 7.53 -4.74 44.64
N GLY A 438 6.38 -4.25 44.14
CA GLY A 438 5.06 -4.54 44.67
C GLY A 438 4.65 -3.70 45.89
N LYS A 439 5.48 -2.73 46.33
CA LYS A 439 5.17 -1.85 47.46
C LYS A 439 4.08 -0.85 47.05
N ARG A 440 3.12 -0.60 47.95
CA ARG A 440 2.02 0.36 47.72
C ARG A 440 2.53 1.78 47.46
N VAL A 441 1.92 2.47 46.49
CA VAL A 441 2.22 3.85 46.11
C VAL A 441 1.05 4.76 46.53
N PRO A 442 1.14 5.44 47.70
CA PRO A 442 0.06 6.27 48.22
C PRO A 442 -0.08 7.59 47.46
N HIS A 443 -1.30 8.14 47.46
CA HIS A 443 -1.62 9.45 46.87
C HIS A 443 -1.12 9.63 45.44
N ALA A 444 -1.29 8.61 44.60
CA ALA A 444 -1.16 8.68 43.15
C ALA A 444 -2.42 9.33 42.58
N THR A 445 -2.23 10.27 41.65
CA THR A 445 -3.32 10.96 40.94
C THR A 445 -3.79 10.11 39.78
N VAL A 446 -5.10 9.94 39.64
CA VAL A 446 -5.75 9.07 38.66
C VAL A 446 -6.80 9.87 37.89
N GLU A 447 -6.65 10.00 36.59
CA GLU A 447 -7.70 10.48 35.69
C GLU A 447 -8.50 9.26 35.20
N ILE A 448 -9.78 9.20 35.55
CA ILE A 448 -10.70 8.12 35.18
C ILE A 448 -11.46 8.58 33.93
N ARG A 449 -11.29 7.90 32.80
CA ARG A 449 -11.89 8.30 31.52
C ARG A 449 -12.86 7.24 31.00
N SER A 450 -14.15 7.51 31.09
CA SER A 450 -15.18 6.63 30.53
C SER A 450 -16.36 7.38 29.91
N ASP A 451 -17.15 6.64 29.13
CA ASP A 451 -18.35 7.10 28.43
C ASP A 451 -19.53 6.19 28.82
N PRO A 452 -20.40 6.60 29.76
CA PRO A 452 -20.35 7.85 30.54
C PRO A 452 -19.25 7.85 31.63
N SER A 453 -18.86 9.05 32.10
CA SER A 453 -17.87 9.25 33.16
C SER A 453 -18.51 9.15 34.55
N PRO A 454 -17.79 8.63 35.57
CA PRO A 454 -18.32 8.57 36.93
C PRO A 454 -18.38 9.94 37.60
N THR A 455 -19.33 10.12 38.51
CA THR A 455 -19.48 11.32 39.36
C THR A 455 -18.53 11.28 40.56
N ALA A 456 -18.41 12.40 41.28
CA ALA A 456 -17.65 12.46 42.53
C ALA A 456 -18.19 11.47 43.59
N GLU A 457 -19.51 11.28 43.67
CA GLU A 457 -20.20 10.39 44.60
C GLU A 457 -19.93 8.91 44.32
N GLN A 458 -19.66 8.56 43.05
CA GLN A 458 -19.30 7.21 42.65
C GLN A 458 -17.87 6.81 43.09
N ILE A 459 -17.05 7.72 43.65
CA ILE A 459 -15.71 7.41 44.19
C ILE A 459 -15.83 6.98 45.66
N VAL A 460 -16.06 5.68 45.86
CA VAL A 460 -16.35 5.05 47.15
C VAL A 460 -15.19 5.11 48.16
N ARG A 461 -13.93 5.01 47.72
CA ARG A 461 -12.76 5.07 48.63
C ARG A 461 -11.52 5.62 47.92
N GLY A 462 -10.98 6.71 48.45
CA GLY A 462 -9.96 7.54 47.81
C GLY A 462 -10.30 9.01 48.05
N LYS A 463 -9.83 9.92 47.20
CA LYS A 463 -10.23 11.33 47.23
C LYS A 463 -10.50 11.85 45.82
N PHE A 464 -11.72 12.33 45.56
CA PHE A 464 -12.02 13.14 44.37
C PHE A 464 -11.24 14.47 44.43
N LEU A 465 -10.71 14.91 43.28
CA LEU A 465 -9.95 16.16 43.17
C LEU A 465 -10.70 17.22 42.36
N ARG A 466 -11.19 16.89 41.16
CA ARG A 466 -11.91 17.77 40.24
C ARG A 466 -12.44 17.01 39.03
N GLU A 467 -13.38 17.60 38.30
CA GLU A 467 -13.73 17.15 36.96
C GLU A 467 -12.70 17.62 35.89
N ALA A 468 -12.78 17.02 34.70
CA ALA A 468 -12.07 17.44 33.51
C ALA A 468 -12.79 16.93 32.23
N THR A 469 -12.42 17.49 31.07
CA THR A 469 -13.03 17.26 29.75
C THR A 469 -13.14 15.78 29.32
N TYR A 470 -12.30 14.90 29.88
CA TYR A 470 -12.25 13.48 29.53
C TYR A 470 -12.72 12.54 30.66
N GLY A 471 -13.17 13.09 31.79
CA GLY A 471 -13.54 12.37 33.01
C GLY A 471 -12.82 12.88 34.26
N PRO A 472 -13.22 12.44 35.48
CA PRO A 472 -12.76 13.04 36.73
C PRO A 472 -11.32 12.67 37.12
N PHE A 473 -10.69 13.57 37.87
CA PHE A 473 -9.46 13.33 38.60
C PHE A 473 -9.76 12.90 40.04
N ALA A 474 -9.17 11.79 40.45
CA ALA A 474 -9.18 11.24 41.81
C ALA A 474 -7.74 10.99 42.30
N GLN A 475 -7.61 10.57 43.56
CA GLN A 475 -6.34 10.27 44.21
C GLN A 475 -6.46 9.02 45.09
N THR A 476 -5.44 8.16 45.07
CA THR A 476 -5.39 6.97 45.92
C THR A 476 -5.21 7.32 47.41
N ASN A 477 -5.69 6.43 48.28
CA ASN A 477 -5.49 6.52 49.72
C ASN A 477 -4.04 6.19 50.14
N GLU A 478 -3.78 6.17 51.44
CA GLU A 478 -2.49 5.81 52.04
C GLU A 478 -2.06 4.36 51.76
N GLN A 479 -2.99 3.47 51.43
CA GLN A 479 -2.72 2.09 51.04
C GLN A 479 -2.47 1.95 49.52
N GLY A 480 -2.44 3.05 48.77
CA GLY A 480 -2.27 3.05 47.32
C GLY A 480 -3.49 2.57 46.54
N GLU A 481 -4.67 2.59 47.15
CA GLU A 481 -5.91 2.05 46.59
C GLU A 481 -6.90 3.17 46.22
N LEU A 482 -7.71 2.93 45.19
CA LEU A 482 -8.82 3.78 44.76
C LEU A 482 -9.97 2.88 44.32
N PHE A 483 -11.16 3.09 44.90
CA PHE A 483 -12.37 2.34 44.60
C PHE A 483 -13.43 3.29 44.05
N PHE A 484 -14.07 2.92 42.95
CA PHE A 484 -15.15 3.69 42.35
C PHE A 484 -16.12 2.81 41.57
N LYS A 485 -17.37 3.25 41.48
CA LYS A 485 -18.41 2.65 40.66
C LYS A 485 -18.19 2.98 39.18
N ILE A 486 -18.40 1.99 38.31
CA ILE A 486 -18.40 2.12 36.85
C ILE A 486 -19.72 1.57 36.27
N PRO A 487 -20.34 2.22 35.28
CA PRO A 487 -21.55 1.72 34.64
C PRO A 487 -21.33 0.36 33.96
N GLN A 488 -22.27 -0.58 34.04
CA GLN A 488 -22.15 -1.84 33.30
C GLN A 488 -22.17 -1.69 31.76
N LYS A 489 -22.69 -0.57 31.22
CA LYS A 489 -22.75 -0.30 29.77
C LYS A 489 -21.91 0.92 29.38
N MET A 490 -20.59 0.82 29.59
CA MET A 490 -19.61 1.78 29.04
C MET A 490 -19.28 1.47 27.57
N LYS A 491 -18.94 2.49 26.78
CA LYS A 491 -18.30 2.29 25.46
C LYS A 491 -16.79 2.09 25.58
N ARG A 492 -16.15 2.88 26.45
CA ARG A 492 -14.70 2.98 26.63
C ARG A 492 -14.39 3.21 28.10
N PHE A 493 -13.29 2.66 28.60
CA PHE A 493 -12.82 2.82 29.98
C PHE A 493 -11.29 2.88 30.03
N ASN A 494 -10.72 3.95 30.57
CA ASN A 494 -9.27 4.14 30.64
C ASN A 494 -8.84 4.85 31.94
N LEU A 495 -7.61 4.58 32.37
CA LEU A 495 -6.98 5.17 33.56
C LEU A 495 -5.63 5.80 33.19
N SER A 496 -5.44 7.08 33.51
CA SER A 496 -4.14 7.76 33.45
C SER A 496 -3.65 8.02 34.86
N ILE A 497 -2.53 7.40 35.25
CA ILE A 497 -2.02 7.41 36.63
C ILE A 497 -0.66 8.12 36.66
N LYS A 498 -0.54 9.11 37.55
CA LYS A 498 0.68 9.92 37.75
C LYS A 498 1.02 10.06 39.23
N LYS A 499 2.30 9.96 39.56
CA LYS A 499 2.85 10.21 40.89
C LYS A 499 4.22 10.86 40.75
N THR A 500 4.54 11.84 41.59
CA THR A 500 5.88 12.46 41.67
C THR A 500 6.95 11.39 41.87
N ASP A 501 8.06 11.49 41.14
CA ASP A 501 9.18 10.53 41.17
C ASP A 501 8.82 9.09 40.71
N PHE A 502 7.74 8.96 39.92
CA PHE A 502 7.37 7.77 39.17
C PHE A 502 7.08 8.11 37.70
N GLY A 503 7.39 7.18 36.79
CA GLY A 503 6.98 7.26 35.39
C GLY A 503 5.45 7.17 35.25
N PRO A 504 4.84 7.89 34.28
CA PRO A 504 3.40 7.94 34.09
C PRO A 504 2.88 6.60 33.56
N TYR A 505 1.73 6.15 34.04
CA TYR A 505 1.16 4.84 33.72
C TYR A 505 -0.23 4.96 33.09
N TRP A 506 -0.54 4.09 32.13
CA TRP A 506 -1.82 4.02 31.42
C TRP A 506 -2.39 2.60 31.39
N ALA A 507 -3.69 2.47 31.52
CA ALA A 507 -4.42 1.24 31.22
C ALA A 507 -5.75 1.55 30.52
N GLY A 508 -5.95 1.03 29.32
CA GLY A 508 -7.22 1.12 28.57
C GLY A 508 -7.94 -0.21 28.40
N TRP A 509 -9.26 -0.12 28.23
CA TRP A 509 -10.21 -1.18 27.85
C TRP A 509 -11.27 -0.54 26.94
N SER A 510 -11.50 -1.08 25.73
CA SER A 510 -12.38 -0.44 24.72
C SER A 510 -13.60 -1.30 24.38
N VAL A 511 -14.50 -1.44 25.35
CA VAL A 511 -15.68 -2.33 25.34
C VAL A 511 -16.48 -2.32 24.02
N SER A 512 -16.62 -1.18 23.34
CA SER A 512 -17.36 -1.06 22.06
C SER A 512 -16.56 -1.37 20.78
N GLU A 513 -15.23 -1.41 20.85
CA GLU A 513 -14.32 -1.63 19.72
C GLU A 513 -13.61 -2.99 19.80
N ARG A 514 -13.41 -3.48 21.03
CA ARG A 514 -12.76 -4.73 21.41
C ARG A 514 -13.50 -5.25 22.66
N PRO A 515 -14.32 -6.31 22.56
CA PRO A 515 -15.13 -6.81 23.67
C PRO A 515 -14.29 -7.51 24.77
N GLU A 516 -13.41 -6.76 25.43
CA GLU A 516 -12.66 -7.16 26.61
C GLU A 516 -13.44 -6.76 27.87
N SER A 517 -13.64 -7.71 28.79
CA SER A 517 -14.28 -7.44 30.08
C SER A 517 -13.40 -6.57 30.98
N VAL A 518 -13.99 -5.51 31.54
CA VAL A 518 -13.32 -4.68 32.55
C VAL A 518 -13.24 -5.49 33.86
N PRO A 519 -12.03 -5.75 34.41
CA PRO A 519 -11.90 -6.54 35.63
C PRO A 519 -12.36 -5.74 36.85
N GLU A 520 -12.95 -6.42 37.84
CA GLU A 520 -13.30 -5.78 39.13
C GLU A 520 -12.07 -5.22 39.87
N LYS A 521 -10.89 -5.79 39.63
CA LYS A 521 -9.65 -5.48 40.35
C LYS A 521 -8.48 -5.33 39.39
N PHE A 522 -7.73 -4.25 39.51
CA PHE A 522 -6.56 -3.99 38.67
C PHE A 522 -5.38 -3.43 39.48
N THR A 523 -4.18 -3.91 39.17
CA THR A 523 -2.93 -3.47 39.81
C THR A 523 -2.03 -2.75 38.79
N ALA A 524 -1.88 -1.44 38.95
CA ALA A 524 -0.98 -0.63 38.15
C ALA A 524 0.43 -0.63 38.76
N ILE A 525 1.40 -1.20 38.03
CA ILE A 525 2.81 -1.25 38.42
C ILE A 525 3.54 -0.05 37.81
N LEU A 526 3.66 1.05 38.56
CA LEU A 526 4.39 2.23 38.14
C LEU A 526 5.89 1.91 38.06
N GLU A 527 6.60 2.62 37.18
CA GLU A 527 8.06 2.59 37.16
C GLU A 527 8.58 3.68 38.10
N THR A 528 9.63 3.41 38.87
CA THR A 528 10.35 4.48 39.57
C THR A 528 10.83 5.53 38.55
N GLY A 529 10.88 6.79 38.95
CA GLY A 529 11.14 7.90 38.04
C GLY A 529 12.20 8.86 38.54
N TRP A 530 12.30 10.00 37.87
CA TRP A 530 13.11 11.13 38.30
C TRP A 530 12.48 12.47 37.90
N SER A 531 12.86 13.49 38.66
CA SER A 531 12.48 14.88 38.43
C SER A 531 13.56 15.61 37.62
N VAL A 532 13.14 16.44 36.67
CA VAL A 532 13.98 17.20 35.73
C VAL A 532 13.60 18.67 35.74
N GLY A 533 14.52 19.57 35.39
CA GLY A 533 14.20 20.97 35.15
C GLY A 533 15.40 21.80 34.72
N GLY A 534 15.12 22.99 34.20
CA GLY A 534 16.12 23.96 33.74
C GLY A 534 15.62 25.39 33.85
N ILE A 535 16.36 26.30 33.24
CA ILE A 535 16.07 27.74 33.14
C ILE A 535 16.12 28.12 31.65
N VAL A 536 15.06 28.71 31.12
CA VAL A 536 15.03 29.22 29.74
C VAL A 536 15.51 30.66 29.74
N VAL A 537 16.47 30.98 28.87
CA VAL A 537 17.10 32.31 28.74
C VAL A 537 17.22 32.72 27.27
N ASP A 538 17.39 34.01 27.01
CA ASP A 538 17.73 34.53 25.68
C ASP A 538 19.25 34.49 25.40
N GLU A 539 19.64 34.94 24.21
CA GLU A 539 21.04 35.02 23.75
C GLU A 539 21.92 35.95 24.62
N ALA A 540 21.34 36.83 25.43
CA ALA A 540 22.04 37.66 26.41
C ALA A 540 22.05 37.04 27.84
N GLY A 541 21.50 35.84 28.01
CA GLY A 541 21.40 35.13 29.29
C GLY A 541 20.27 35.63 30.21
N LYS A 542 19.39 36.50 29.72
CA LYS A 542 18.24 37.02 30.49
C LYS A 542 17.11 35.97 30.51
N PRO A 543 16.43 35.72 31.64
CA PRO A 543 15.37 34.73 31.71
C PRO A 543 14.14 35.04 30.83
N ILE A 544 13.58 33.99 30.22
CA ILE A 544 12.36 34.05 29.41
C ILE A 544 11.20 33.41 30.20
N ALA A 545 10.33 34.25 30.73
CA ALA A 545 9.06 33.84 31.35
C ALA A 545 8.02 33.46 30.28
N GLY A 546 7.01 32.64 30.63
CA GLY A 546 5.90 32.33 29.72
C GLY A 546 6.20 31.24 28.66
N ALA A 547 7.46 30.84 28.48
CA ALA A 547 7.86 29.83 27.50
C ALA A 547 7.25 28.46 27.79
N GLN A 548 6.78 27.78 26.74
CA GLN A 548 6.03 26.53 26.80
C GLN A 548 6.96 25.33 26.58
N VAL A 549 7.43 24.75 27.68
CA VAL A 549 8.24 23.52 27.70
C VAL A 549 7.32 22.29 27.63
N SER A 550 7.58 21.38 26.71
CA SER A 550 6.76 20.17 26.46
C SER A 550 7.63 18.91 26.52
N PRO A 551 7.64 18.18 27.66
CA PRO A 551 8.39 16.92 27.81
C PRO A 551 7.81 15.75 27.01
N SER A 552 8.61 15.12 26.16
CA SER A 552 8.20 13.94 25.39
C SER A 552 8.41 12.63 26.19
N VAL A 553 7.39 12.24 26.96
CA VAL A 553 7.39 10.98 27.75
C VAL A 553 6.29 10.03 27.28
N LYS A 554 6.65 8.78 26.95
CA LYS A 554 5.69 7.70 26.71
C LYS A 554 5.17 7.13 28.03
N TYR A 555 3.87 6.83 28.11
CA TYR A 555 3.31 6.12 29.27
C TYR A 555 3.80 4.66 29.33
N LYS A 556 4.12 4.17 30.53
CA LYS A 556 4.16 2.72 30.81
C LYS A 556 2.73 2.19 30.76
N LYS A 557 2.52 0.97 30.26
CA LYS A 557 1.18 0.45 29.96
C LYS A 557 0.80 -0.79 30.78
N ARG A 558 -0.50 -1.11 30.78
CA ARG A 558 -1.01 -2.47 31.02
C ARG A 558 -0.43 -3.46 29.98
N PRO A 559 0.00 -4.67 30.37
CA PRO A 559 0.35 -5.72 29.41
C PRO A 559 -0.80 -5.99 28.43
N GLY A 560 -0.48 -6.07 27.13
CA GLY A 560 -1.47 -6.20 26.05
C GLY A 560 -2.07 -4.88 25.53
N ASP A 561 -1.87 -3.75 26.21
CA ASP A 561 -2.40 -2.45 25.74
C ASP A 561 -1.54 -1.87 24.59
N THR A 562 -2.13 -1.80 23.41
CA THR A 562 -1.49 -1.37 22.18
C THR A 562 -1.41 0.15 22.01
N SER A 563 -2.18 0.91 22.80
CA SER A 563 -2.38 2.37 22.66
C SER A 563 -1.06 3.16 22.65
N ARG A 564 -0.77 3.92 21.57
CA ARG A 564 0.42 4.79 21.50
C ARG A 564 0.10 6.15 22.13
N LEU A 565 0.51 6.35 23.38
CA LEU A 565 0.24 7.59 24.14
C LEU A 565 1.52 8.21 24.69
N GLY A 566 1.64 9.52 24.46
CA GLY A 566 2.65 10.40 25.07
C GLY A 566 2.03 11.41 26.03
N VAL A 567 2.81 11.89 26.99
CA VAL A 567 2.46 12.98 27.88
C VAL A 567 2.76 14.31 27.16
N GLY A 568 1.74 14.93 26.57
CA GLY A 568 1.83 16.34 26.14
C GLY A 568 1.54 17.30 27.29
N THR A 569 2.38 17.34 28.33
CA THR A 569 2.25 18.37 29.39
C THR A 569 2.94 19.64 28.92
N LYS A 570 2.17 20.70 28.60
CA LYS A 570 2.72 22.04 28.47
C LYS A 570 3.04 22.62 29.85
N ILE A 571 4.27 23.08 30.04
CA ILE A 571 4.79 23.65 31.28
C ILE A 571 5.24 25.07 30.94
N THR A 572 4.59 26.07 31.53
CA THR A 572 4.97 27.48 31.41
C THR A 572 6.16 27.78 32.31
N THR A 573 7.17 28.50 31.82
CA THR A 573 8.27 29.00 32.66
C THR A 573 7.81 30.11 33.61
N ASP A 574 8.39 30.15 34.81
CA ASP A 574 8.16 31.21 35.79
C ASP A 574 8.86 32.53 35.42
N ALA A 575 8.74 33.55 36.28
CA ALA A 575 9.30 34.88 36.06
C ALA A 575 10.84 34.90 35.94
N GLU A 576 11.53 33.89 36.46
CA GLU A 576 12.97 33.70 36.30
C GLU A 576 13.30 32.56 35.32
N GLY A 577 12.39 32.28 34.39
CA GLY A 577 12.57 31.33 33.28
C GLY A 577 12.61 29.86 33.70
N ARG A 578 12.37 29.52 34.97
CA ARG A 578 12.56 28.16 35.47
C ARG A 578 11.39 27.26 35.07
N TRP A 579 11.67 25.98 34.86
CA TRP A 579 10.66 24.95 34.63
C TRP A 579 11.03 23.64 35.32
N ARG A 580 10.04 22.78 35.58
CA ARG A 580 10.22 21.49 36.26
C ARG A 580 9.19 20.46 35.81
N TYR A 581 9.61 19.20 35.67
CA TYR A 581 8.75 18.05 35.41
C TYR A 581 9.14 16.86 36.29
N HIS A 582 8.15 16.09 36.75
CA HIS A 582 8.30 15.13 37.87
C HIS A 582 8.12 13.65 37.50
N HIS A 583 7.85 13.35 36.22
CA HIS A 583 7.42 12.02 35.79
C HIS A 583 8.26 11.51 34.61
N VAL A 584 9.59 11.58 34.71
CA VAL A 584 10.48 10.93 33.74
C VAL A 584 10.72 9.48 34.20
N PRO A 585 10.50 8.45 33.36
CA PRO A 585 10.76 7.05 33.74
C PRO A 585 12.23 6.80 34.11
N GLY A 586 12.47 5.98 35.13
CA GLY A 586 13.81 5.68 35.65
C GLY A 586 14.71 4.95 34.64
N SER A 587 14.11 4.20 33.72
CA SER A 587 14.76 3.56 32.57
C SER A 587 15.25 4.54 31.49
N LYS A 588 14.92 5.84 31.60
CA LYS A 588 15.38 6.88 30.67
C LYS A 588 16.54 7.70 31.26
N PRO A 589 17.74 7.63 30.65
CA PRO A 589 18.89 8.46 31.06
C PRO A 589 18.79 9.89 30.51
N ASP A 590 17.95 10.11 29.51
CA ASP A 590 17.69 11.38 28.86
C ASP A 590 16.18 11.62 28.68
N LEU A 591 15.83 12.85 28.34
CA LEU A 591 14.46 13.27 28.01
C LEU A 591 14.51 14.21 26.82
N HIS A 592 13.66 14.01 25.81
CA HIS A 592 13.46 14.99 24.76
C HIS A 592 12.43 16.03 25.21
N ILE A 593 12.72 17.33 25.02
CA ILE A 593 11.79 18.44 25.28
C ILE A 593 11.74 19.38 24.06
N ASP A 594 10.56 19.93 23.81
CA ASP A 594 10.36 21.10 22.94
C ASP A 594 10.13 22.34 23.82
N VAL A 595 10.69 23.49 23.48
CA VAL A 595 10.51 24.78 24.17
C VAL A 595 10.08 25.83 23.15
N ASN A 596 8.93 26.48 23.36
CA ASN A 596 8.32 27.40 22.40
C ASN A 596 7.96 28.74 23.06
N HIS A 597 8.17 29.86 22.37
CA HIS A 597 7.78 31.21 22.84
C HIS A 597 7.37 32.10 21.64
N PRO A 598 6.36 32.97 21.76
CA PRO A 598 5.90 33.84 20.67
C PRO A 598 6.99 34.64 19.94
N ASP A 599 8.02 35.12 20.64
CA ASP A 599 9.07 35.97 20.05
C ASP A 599 10.39 35.25 19.70
N TYR A 600 10.53 33.97 20.07
CA TYR A 600 11.79 33.22 19.90
C TYR A 600 11.62 31.98 19.02
N ARG A 601 12.71 31.57 18.36
CA ARG A 601 12.81 30.31 17.61
C ARG A 601 12.58 29.15 18.60
N PRO A 602 11.65 28.20 18.34
CA PRO A 602 11.51 27.00 19.14
C PRO A 602 12.82 26.22 19.27
N TRP A 603 13.14 25.79 20.48
CA TRP A 603 14.29 24.94 20.77
C TRP A 603 13.82 23.51 21.00
N ARG A 604 14.51 22.54 20.40
CA ARG A 604 14.17 21.11 20.47
C ARG A 604 15.44 20.32 20.72
N GLY A 605 15.49 19.54 21.81
CA GLY A 605 16.72 18.87 22.20
C GLY A 605 16.52 17.79 23.26
N ARG A 606 17.61 17.09 23.61
CA ARG A 606 17.62 16.14 24.72
C ARG A 606 18.29 16.77 25.94
N VAL A 607 17.70 16.57 27.12
CA VAL A 607 18.27 16.94 28.42
C VAL A 607 18.65 15.68 29.19
N ALA A 608 19.92 15.57 29.56
CA ALA A 608 20.46 14.38 30.23
C ALA A 608 20.23 14.41 31.75
N ARG A 609 19.96 13.25 32.35
CA ARG A 609 19.74 13.07 33.80
C ARG A 609 20.97 13.45 34.63
N SER A 610 22.17 13.32 34.07
CA SER A 610 23.44 13.76 34.66
C SER A 610 23.53 15.28 34.87
N GLU A 611 22.76 16.07 34.12
CA GLU A 611 22.89 17.53 34.07
C GLU A 611 21.64 18.25 34.54
N PHE A 612 20.47 17.87 34.02
CA PHE A 612 19.17 18.48 34.30
C PHE A 612 18.36 17.70 35.34
N GLY A 613 18.90 16.60 35.87
CA GLY A 613 18.27 15.81 36.93
C GLY A 613 18.28 16.55 38.27
N LEU A 614 17.11 16.65 38.90
CA LEU A 614 16.91 17.38 40.15
C LEU A 614 16.63 16.40 41.29
N LYS A 615 17.35 16.58 42.41
CA LYS A 615 17.00 15.95 43.69
C LYS A 615 15.73 16.60 44.27
N ALA A 616 15.06 15.92 45.19
CA ALA A 616 13.92 16.48 45.91
C ALA A 616 14.27 17.83 46.56
N GLY A 617 13.44 18.86 46.34
CA GLY A 617 13.67 20.22 46.83
C GLY A 617 14.72 21.05 46.06
N GLN A 618 15.54 20.46 45.17
CA GLN A 618 16.59 21.18 44.45
C GLN A 618 16.00 22.13 43.39
N SER A 619 16.47 23.38 43.34
CA SER A 619 16.12 24.34 42.28
C SER A 619 16.84 24.03 40.95
N PRO A 620 16.23 24.33 39.78
CA PRO A 620 16.93 24.23 38.49
C PRO A 620 18.11 25.20 38.40
N THR A 621 19.18 24.78 37.74
CA THR A 621 20.40 25.59 37.53
C THR A 621 20.98 25.53 36.12
N LYS A 622 20.64 24.50 35.32
CA LYS A 622 21.07 24.39 33.92
C LYS A 622 20.21 25.26 33.03
N GLN A 623 20.84 25.97 32.10
CA GLN A 623 20.19 26.88 31.17
C GLN A 623 19.88 26.22 29.82
N THR A 624 18.88 26.76 29.12
CA THR A 624 18.53 26.47 27.73
C THR A 624 18.32 27.81 27.03
N VAL A 625 19.14 28.09 26.02
CA VAL A 625 19.10 29.37 25.28
C VAL A 625 18.05 29.28 24.17
N LEU A 626 17.20 30.29 24.04
CA LEU A 626 16.36 30.52 22.87
C LEU A 626 16.89 31.70 22.07
N ASN A 627 17.05 31.52 20.77
CA ASN A 627 17.50 32.56 19.85
C ASN A 627 16.30 33.37 19.32
N ARG A 628 16.49 34.68 19.09
CA ARG A 628 15.40 35.56 18.60
C ARG A 628 14.80 35.01 17.30
N GLY A 629 13.48 34.96 17.23
CA GLY A 629 12.78 34.55 16.02
C GLY A 629 13.00 35.48 14.84
N LEU A 630 12.72 34.98 13.65
CA LEU A 630 12.53 35.83 12.47
C LEU A 630 11.09 36.30 12.38
N ASP A 631 10.89 37.44 11.74
CA ASP A 631 9.60 38.07 11.54
C ASP A 631 9.21 37.92 10.06
N ILE A 632 8.11 37.22 9.76
CA ILE A 632 7.54 37.20 8.41
C ILE A 632 6.63 38.43 8.29
N THR A 633 6.93 39.34 7.38
CA THR A 633 6.15 40.56 7.13
C THR A 633 5.54 40.54 5.74
N GLY A 634 4.47 41.33 5.54
CA GLY A 634 3.79 41.44 4.26
C GLY A 634 2.47 42.18 4.39
N THR A 635 1.75 42.26 3.27
CA THR A 635 0.42 42.87 3.16
C THR A 635 -0.62 41.90 2.61
N VAL A 636 -1.89 42.21 2.81
CA VAL A 636 -3.03 41.47 2.23
C VAL A 636 -3.99 42.43 1.57
N MET A 637 -4.20 42.23 0.27
CA MET A 637 -5.08 43.04 -0.58
C MET A 637 -6.20 42.19 -1.17
N ASP A 638 -7.30 42.81 -1.58
CA ASP A 638 -8.30 42.20 -2.46
C ASP A 638 -7.87 42.28 -3.95
N GLU A 639 -8.63 41.69 -4.85
CA GLU A 639 -8.30 41.69 -6.29
C GLU A 639 -8.41 43.06 -6.99
N ASP A 640 -9.04 44.06 -6.36
CA ASP A 640 -9.01 45.47 -6.80
C ASP A 640 -7.78 46.23 -6.23
N GLY A 641 -7.01 45.62 -5.32
CA GLY A 641 -5.86 46.23 -4.65
C GLY A 641 -6.19 47.03 -3.38
N LYS A 642 -7.35 46.77 -2.73
CA LYS A 642 -7.73 47.41 -1.45
C LYS A 642 -7.24 46.57 -0.25
N PRO A 643 -6.84 47.17 0.87
CA PRO A 643 -6.36 46.44 2.04
C PRO A 643 -7.45 45.61 2.73
N VAL A 644 -7.14 44.34 3.02
CA VAL A 644 -8.04 43.42 3.73
C VAL A 644 -7.68 43.41 5.22
N ALA A 645 -8.37 44.25 5.99
CA ALA A 645 -8.18 44.35 7.44
C ALA A 645 -8.74 43.13 8.21
N GLY A 646 -8.06 42.70 9.27
CA GLY A 646 -8.45 41.55 10.08
C GLY A 646 -8.29 40.18 9.41
N ALA A 647 -7.56 40.09 8.29
CA ALA A 647 -7.17 38.82 7.66
C ALA A 647 -6.25 38.05 8.60
N LEU A 648 -6.57 36.76 8.82
CA LEU A 648 -5.85 35.87 9.72
C LEU A 648 -4.73 35.14 8.97
N ILE A 649 -3.48 35.44 9.33
CA ILE A 649 -2.27 34.88 8.72
C ILE A 649 -1.67 33.82 9.65
N ARG A 650 -1.35 32.65 9.11
CA ARG A 650 -0.95 31.48 9.90
C ARG A 650 0.23 30.75 9.27
N THR A 651 1.18 30.29 10.10
CA THR A 651 2.21 29.31 9.70
C THR A 651 2.54 28.36 10.86
N LYS A 652 3.09 27.19 10.56
CA LYS A 652 3.32 26.13 11.55
C LYS A 652 4.74 25.55 11.43
N PHE A 653 5.40 25.39 12.58
CA PHE A 653 6.72 24.76 12.70
C PHE A 653 6.61 23.50 13.57
N LEU A 654 6.57 22.33 12.93
CA LEU A 654 6.37 20.99 13.51
C LEU A 654 5.06 20.82 14.33
N ASN A 655 4.99 21.36 15.55
CA ASN A 655 3.81 21.34 16.42
C ASN A 655 3.43 22.73 16.97
N ASP A 656 4.19 23.76 16.59
CA ASP A 656 4.04 25.13 17.06
C ASP A 656 3.38 26.00 15.98
N LEU A 657 2.39 26.82 16.35
CA LEU A 657 1.49 27.50 15.41
C LEU A 657 1.54 29.01 15.64
N ARG A 658 2.13 29.72 14.68
CA ARG A 658 2.23 31.18 14.69
C ARG A 658 1.02 31.77 13.99
N LYS A 659 0.46 32.83 14.57
CA LYS A 659 -0.70 33.56 14.05
C LYS A 659 -0.47 35.07 14.14
N ALA A 660 -0.92 35.79 13.13
CA ALA A 660 -1.01 37.24 13.08
C ALA A 660 -2.33 37.66 12.43
N THR A 661 -2.75 38.89 12.65
CA THR A 661 -3.92 39.49 11.98
C THR A 661 -3.51 40.81 11.34
N THR A 662 -4.01 41.10 10.14
CA THR A 662 -3.72 42.36 9.47
C THR A 662 -4.37 43.56 10.15
N ASP A 663 -3.71 44.71 10.06
CA ASP A 663 -4.23 46.01 10.50
C ASP A 663 -5.19 46.66 9.47
N GLU A 664 -5.60 47.90 9.72
CA GLU A 664 -6.48 48.69 8.82
C GLU A 664 -5.85 48.99 7.44
N HIS A 665 -4.55 48.76 7.28
CA HIS A 665 -3.81 48.92 6.02
C HIS A 665 -3.46 47.57 5.38
N GLY A 666 -3.98 46.47 5.91
CA GLY A 666 -3.71 45.12 5.40
C GLY A 666 -2.31 44.61 5.78
N VAL A 667 -1.54 45.32 6.60
CA VAL A 667 -0.16 44.97 6.97
C VAL A 667 -0.16 43.95 8.11
N TYR A 668 0.75 42.98 8.07
CA TYR A 668 0.97 42.05 9.18
C TYR A 668 2.44 41.83 9.51
N VAL A 669 2.69 41.41 10.76
CA VAL A 669 3.97 40.90 11.26
C VAL A 669 3.71 39.58 11.99
N LEU A 670 4.36 38.50 11.53
CA LEU A 670 4.20 37.15 12.03
C LEU A 670 5.52 36.68 12.66
N SER A 671 5.64 36.93 13.96
CA SER A 671 6.89 36.85 14.72
C SER A 671 7.26 35.46 15.24
N GLY A 672 8.55 35.33 15.59
CA GLY A 672 9.07 34.15 16.28
C GLY A 672 9.39 32.96 15.37
N CYS A 673 9.45 33.18 14.06
CA CYS A 673 9.57 32.14 13.05
C CYS A 673 10.96 31.48 13.01
N GLU A 674 10.98 30.20 12.64
CA GLU A 674 12.22 29.46 12.37
C GLU A 674 12.74 29.75 10.95
N PRO A 675 14.06 29.84 10.72
CA PRO A 675 14.62 30.03 9.39
C PRO A 675 14.58 28.71 8.58
N ARG A 676 13.51 28.48 7.82
CA ARG A 676 13.25 27.25 7.05
C ARG A 676 12.22 27.50 5.94
N LEU A 677 12.02 26.51 5.08
CA LEU A 677 10.82 26.46 4.22
C LEU A 677 9.58 26.20 5.10
N THR A 678 8.49 26.90 4.81
CA THR A 678 7.20 26.75 5.50
C THR A 678 6.04 27.15 4.59
N ARG A 679 4.82 26.82 5.00
CA ARG A 679 3.58 27.28 4.36
C ARG A 679 2.98 28.43 5.15
N VAL A 680 2.70 29.55 4.49
CA VAL A 680 1.99 30.69 5.06
C VAL A 680 0.61 30.73 4.42
N VAL A 681 -0.44 30.75 5.25
CA VAL A 681 -1.84 30.73 4.80
C VAL A 681 -2.53 32.00 5.25
N ALA A 682 -3.15 32.70 4.30
CA ALA A 682 -3.99 33.87 4.53
C ALA A 682 -5.47 33.50 4.41
N SER A 683 -6.29 34.02 5.31
CA SER A 683 -7.72 33.72 5.40
C SER A 683 -8.50 34.95 5.87
N ALA A 684 -9.52 35.36 5.11
CA ALA A 684 -10.41 36.48 5.45
C ALA A 684 -11.86 36.13 5.10
N LYS A 685 -12.83 36.72 5.80
CA LYS A 685 -14.26 36.47 5.58
C LYS A 685 -14.69 36.90 4.17
N GLY A 686 -15.49 36.09 3.49
CA GLY A 686 -15.95 36.33 2.11
C GLY A 686 -14.86 36.25 1.02
N HIS A 687 -13.63 35.86 1.38
CA HIS A 687 -12.50 35.75 0.46
C HIS A 687 -11.99 34.31 0.41
N ALA A 688 -11.37 33.91 -0.70
CA ALA A 688 -10.84 32.56 -0.88
C ALA A 688 -9.60 32.32 -0.01
N LEU A 689 -9.48 31.11 0.54
CA LEU A 689 -8.28 30.65 1.24
C LEU A 689 -7.07 30.60 0.29
N GLU A 690 -5.96 31.23 0.67
CA GLU A 690 -4.77 31.36 -0.19
C GLU A 690 -3.48 30.98 0.57
N LEU A 691 -2.52 30.35 -0.12
CA LEU A 691 -1.37 29.67 0.47
C LEU A 691 -0.11 29.84 -0.38
N GLN A 692 0.96 30.31 0.26
CA GLN A 692 2.29 30.45 -0.32
C GLN A 692 3.32 29.61 0.43
N GLU A 693 4.30 29.05 -0.30
CA GLU A 693 5.47 28.37 0.28
C GLU A 693 6.64 29.37 0.37
N VAL A 694 7.06 29.63 1.61
CA VAL A 694 7.96 30.75 1.97
C VAL A 694 9.25 30.20 2.57
N ARG A 695 10.40 30.64 2.06
CA ARG A 695 11.70 30.48 2.71
C ARG A 695 11.89 31.60 3.74
N VAL A 696 11.68 31.28 5.01
CA VAL A 696 11.98 32.20 6.11
C VAL A 696 13.50 32.31 6.26
N ALA A 697 14.03 33.52 6.14
CA ALA A 697 15.44 33.85 6.24
C ALA A 697 15.64 35.31 6.66
N GLU A 698 16.86 35.71 6.98
CA GLU A 698 17.18 37.11 7.34
C GLU A 698 17.22 38.03 6.09
N ASP A 699 17.29 37.43 4.90
CA ASP A 699 17.33 38.06 3.57
C ASP A 699 16.06 37.77 2.73
N MET A 700 14.90 37.60 3.39
CA MET A 700 13.63 37.35 2.72
C MET A 700 12.91 38.63 2.30
N ASP A 701 12.28 38.59 1.12
CA ASP A 701 11.35 39.62 0.66
C ASP A 701 10.00 39.54 1.43
N PRO A 702 9.20 40.62 1.48
CA PRO A 702 7.85 40.59 2.04
C PRO A 702 6.94 39.55 1.34
N VAL A 703 6.03 38.96 2.11
CA VAL A 703 5.11 37.92 1.63
C VAL A 703 3.72 38.54 1.46
N ASP A 704 3.49 39.17 0.31
CA ASP A 704 2.21 39.81 0.00
C ASP A 704 1.19 38.81 -0.54
N PHE A 705 -0.07 38.93 -0.10
CA PHE A 705 -1.20 38.12 -0.56
C PHE A 705 -2.24 38.98 -1.30
N VAL A 706 -2.76 38.45 -2.40
CA VAL A 706 -3.96 38.98 -3.08
C VAL A 706 -5.07 37.95 -2.92
N LEU A 707 -6.10 38.30 -2.15
CA LEU A 707 -7.24 37.42 -1.89
C LEU A 707 -8.38 37.72 -2.86
N LYS A 708 -8.87 36.66 -3.52
CA LYS A 708 -10.02 36.71 -4.43
C LYS A 708 -11.33 36.53 -3.66
N PRO A 709 -12.50 36.84 -4.26
CA PRO A 709 -13.80 36.44 -3.73
C PRO A 709 -13.84 34.95 -3.38
N GLY A 710 -14.49 34.62 -2.26
CA GLY A 710 -14.49 33.27 -1.72
C GLY A 710 -15.23 32.25 -2.57
N GLY A 711 -14.67 31.04 -2.66
CA GLY A 711 -15.32 29.92 -3.30
C GLY A 711 -16.50 29.41 -2.46
N HIS A 712 -17.67 29.27 -3.07
CA HIS A 712 -18.78 28.55 -2.46
C HIS A 712 -18.60 27.04 -2.65
N ILE A 713 -18.81 26.27 -1.59
CA ILE A 713 -18.99 24.82 -1.67
C ILE A 713 -20.04 24.37 -0.65
N ARG A 714 -20.95 23.51 -1.13
CA ARG A 714 -22.06 22.95 -0.35
C ARG A 714 -22.04 21.43 -0.47
N ILE A 715 -21.99 20.74 0.67
CA ILE A 715 -21.93 19.28 0.77
C ILE A 715 -23.12 18.77 1.58
N ARG A 716 -23.88 17.83 1.02
CA ARG A 716 -24.96 17.11 1.69
C ARG A 716 -24.56 15.65 1.89
N VAL A 717 -24.51 15.22 3.14
CA VAL A 717 -24.21 13.83 3.52
C VAL A 717 -25.52 13.13 3.90
N VAL A 718 -25.88 12.08 3.17
CA VAL A 718 -27.15 11.35 3.33
C VAL A 718 -26.95 9.86 3.64
N ASP A 719 -27.98 9.24 4.19
CA ASP A 719 -28.06 7.79 4.37
C ASP A 719 -28.65 7.08 3.15
N GLU A 720 -28.80 5.76 3.25
CA GLU A 720 -29.31 4.90 2.17
C GLU A 720 -30.79 5.16 1.82
N GLN A 721 -31.47 6.04 2.56
CA GLN A 721 -32.85 6.49 2.34
C GLN A 721 -32.90 7.95 1.85
N GLY A 722 -31.74 8.59 1.60
CA GLY A 722 -31.64 10.00 1.20
C GLY A 722 -31.83 10.99 2.36
N LYS A 723 -31.89 10.52 3.61
CA LYS A 723 -32.05 11.38 4.79
C LYS A 723 -30.70 11.88 5.26
N GLY A 724 -30.63 13.18 5.58
CA GLY A 724 -29.40 13.84 6.04
C GLY A 724 -28.80 13.23 7.33
N ILE A 725 -27.48 13.05 7.34
CA ILE A 725 -26.71 12.47 8.45
C ILE A 725 -26.13 13.60 9.33
N PRO A 726 -26.69 13.88 10.52
CA PRO A 726 -26.21 14.96 11.36
C PRO A 726 -24.81 14.70 11.90
N LYS A 727 -23.99 15.76 11.99
CA LYS A 727 -22.58 15.68 12.44
C LYS A 727 -21.67 14.76 11.59
N ALA A 728 -22.03 14.46 10.33
CA ALA A 728 -21.08 13.92 9.38
C ALA A 728 -19.84 14.84 9.29
N ARG A 729 -18.64 14.25 9.17
CA ARG A 729 -17.39 15.00 9.18
C ARG A 729 -16.81 15.11 7.77
N ILE A 730 -16.41 16.32 7.39
CA ILE A 730 -15.63 16.63 6.20
C ILE A 730 -14.19 16.83 6.70
N PHE A 731 -13.29 15.90 6.37
CA PHE A 731 -11.98 15.80 7.01
C PHE A 731 -10.87 15.94 5.96
N PHE A 732 -10.34 17.15 5.83
CA PHE A 732 -9.38 17.52 4.78
C PHE A 732 -8.07 16.70 4.84
N GLN A 733 -7.62 16.21 3.68
CA GLN A 733 -6.42 15.37 3.50
C GLN A 733 -5.33 16.04 2.64
N ARG A 734 -5.70 16.68 1.52
CA ARG A 734 -4.75 17.31 0.58
C ARG A 734 -5.27 18.64 0.03
N TRP A 735 -4.37 19.60 -0.12
CA TRP A 735 -4.56 20.86 -0.84
C TRP A 735 -3.15 21.37 -1.19
N ARG A 736 -2.90 21.60 -2.47
CA ARG A 736 -1.56 21.94 -3.03
C ARG A 736 -0.42 21.06 -2.50
N GLY A 737 -0.69 19.80 -2.19
CA GLY A 737 0.19 18.91 -1.43
C GLY A 737 -0.53 18.22 -0.28
N ARG A 738 0.21 17.70 0.70
CA ARG A 738 -0.35 17.12 1.93
C ARG A 738 -0.82 18.25 2.85
N ILE A 739 -2.02 18.14 3.42
CA ILE A 739 -2.50 19.12 4.40
C ILE A 739 -1.78 18.97 5.74
N ASP A 740 -1.53 20.11 6.37
CA ASP A 740 -1.18 20.21 7.78
C ASP A 740 -2.33 20.92 8.52
N TYR A 741 -2.83 20.34 9.61
CA TYR A 741 -4.16 20.66 10.16
C TYR A 741 -4.41 22.13 10.54
N PHE A 742 -3.37 22.94 10.66
CA PHE A 742 -3.50 24.37 10.90
C PHE A 742 -4.11 25.13 9.71
N GLU A 743 -3.90 24.68 8.47
CA GLU A 743 -4.28 25.39 7.25
C GLU A 743 -5.80 25.67 7.22
N PHE A 744 -6.60 24.71 7.70
CA PHE A 744 -8.08 24.75 7.77
C PHE A 744 -8.62 24.88 9.22
N ASP A 745 -7.81 25.34 10.19
CA ASP A 745 -8.20 25.34 11.61
C ASP A 745 -9.29 26.34 12.03
N HIS A 746 -9.69 27.22 11.12
CA HIS A 746 -10.71 28.25 11.33
C HIS A 746 -12.13 27.79 10.95
N ILE A 747 -12.29 26.63 10.29
CA ILE A 747 -13.60 26.12 9.83
C ILE A 747 -14.05 24.87 10.60
N SER A 748 -15.35 24.81 10.93
CA SER A 748 -16.00 23.61 11.46
C SER A 748 -15.93 22.48 10.43
N GLN A 749 -15.40 21.33 10.81
CA GLN A 749 -15.36 20.12 9.98
C GLN A 749 -16.65 19.27 10.05
N TYR A 750 -17.72 19.77 10.67
CA TYR A 750 -18.94 18.99 10.93
C TYR A 750 -20.18 19.58 10.25
N ALA A 751 -20.92 18.72 9.58
CA ALA A 751 -22.24 19.01 9.01
C ALA A 751 -23.30 19.27 10.09
N ASP A 752 -24.32 20.03 9.72
CA ASP A 752 -25.40 20.50 10.59
C ASP A 752 -26.38 19.38 11.00
N LYS A 753 -27.53 19.76 11.58
CA LYS A 753 -28.61 18.83 11.97
C LYS A 753 -29.29 18.12 10.79
N ASN A 754 -29.13 18.63 9.58
CA ASN A 754 -29.70 18.12 8.33
C ASN A 754 -28.64 17.41 7.46
N GLY A 755 -27.43 17.21 7.97
CA GLY A 755 -26.32 16.63 7.21
C GLY A 755 -25.75 17.56 6.11
N VAL A 756 -26.00 18.86 6.18
CA VAL A 756 -25.44 19.86 5.27
C VAL A 756 -24.20 20.51 5.90
N TRP A 757 -23.14 20.62 5.11
CA TRP A 757 -21.93 21.38 5.40
C TRP A 757 -21.73 22.41 4.28
N GLU A 758 -21.32 23.63 4.62
CA GLU A 758 -21.30 24.75 3.69
C GLU A 758 -20.19 25.75 4.05
N TRP A 759 -19.48 26.25 3.05
CA TRP A 759 -18.35 27.16 3.18
C TRP A 759 -18.38 28.18 2.02
N ASN A 760 -18.16 29.46 2.31
CA ASN A 760 -18.20 30.55 1.33
C ASN A 760 -16.80 31.15 1.07
N GLU A 761 -15.78 30.62 1.74
CA GLU A 761 -14.39 31.09 1.74
C GLU A 761 -13.44 29.97 1.28
N ALA A 762 -13.96 29.00 0.51
CA ALA A 762 -13.20 27.87 0.01
C ALA A 762 -12.12 28.33 -0.99
N PRO A 763 -11.00 27.59 -1.11
CA PRO A 763 -10.04 27.82 -2.17
C PRO A 763 -10.68 27.61 -3.55
N LEU A 764 -10.17 28.33 -4.54
CA LEU A 764 -10.63 28.24 -5.93
C LEU A 764 -9.97 27.09 -6.73
N ASP A 765 -9.05 26.36 -6.09
CA ASP A 765 -8.39 25.16 -6.61
C ASP A 765 -8.74 23.90 -5.80
N GLU A 766 -8.60 22.73 -6.42
CA GLU A 766 -9.07 21.45 -5.86
C GLU A 766 -8.37 21.07 -4.54
N PHE A 767 -9.17 20.60 -3.58
CA PHE A 767 -8.71 19.97 -2.35
C PHE A 767 -9.39 18.61 -2.16
N GLN A 768 -8.82 17.73 -1.34
CA GLN A 768 -9.33 16.39 -1.06
C GLN A 768 -9.71 16.25 0.40
N ALA A 769 -10.82 15.57 0.69
CA ALA A 769 -11.28 15.31 2.05
C ALA A 769 -11.94 13.94 2.19
N ASP A 770 -11.88 13.36 3.38
CA ASP A 770 -12.71 12.20 3.74
C ASP A 770 -14.11 12.67 4.16
N ILE A 771 -15.13 11.91 3.77
CA ILE A 771 -16.53 12.12 4.15
C ILE A 771 -16.93 11.03 5.15
N CYS A 772 -16.86 11.35 6.44
CA CYS A 772 -17.01 10.38 7.53
C CYS A 772 -18.44 10.35 8.11
N ARG A 773 -19.09 9.17 8.10
CA ARG A 773 -20.36 8.93 8.81
C ARG A 773 -20.11 8.69 10.30
N PRO A 774 -20.84 9.32 11.24
CA PRO A 774 -20.67 9.10 12.67
C PRO A 774 -20.93 7.63 13.04
N GLY A 775 -19.89 6.91 13.47
CA GLY A 775 -19.95 5.48 13.76
C GLY A 775 -20.23 4.58 12.54
N GLY A 776 -20.16 5.13 11.33
CA GLY A 776 -20.28 4.41 10.04
C GLY A 776 -18.93 4.29 9.33
N MET A 777 -18.95 4.24 8.00
CA MET A 777 -17.75 4.32 7.17
C MET A 777 -17.34 5.77 6.89
N GLN A 778 -16.07 5.96 6.53
CA GLN A 778 -15.63 7.10 5.71
C GLN A 778 -15.43 6.70 4.26
N ILE A 779 -15.88 7.55 3.34
CA ILE A 779 -15.33 7.63 1.97
C ILE A 779 -14.08 8.51 2.06
N SER A 780 -13.00 8.22 1.33
CA SER A 780 -11.68 8.84 1.58
C SER A 780 -11.06 9.46 0.32
N ASP A 781 -10.26 10.52 0.50
CA ASP A 781 -9.58 11.27 -0.59
C ASP A 781 -10.54 11.84 -1.68
N GLU A 782 -11.80 12.16 -1.35
CA GLU A 782 -12.78 12.69 -2.33
C GLU A 782 -12.39 14.10 -2.82
N PRO A 783 -12.36 14.36 -4.15
CA PRO A 783 -11.98 15.66 -4.71
C PRO A 783 -13.13 16.68 -4.65
N LEU A 784 -12.81 17.87 -4.14
CA LEU A 784 -13.73 18.96 -3.85
C LEU A 784 -13.20 20.26 -4.47
N LEU A 785 -14.09 20.98 -5.17
CA LEU A 785 -13.82 22.23 -5.84
C LEU A 785 -15.01 23.19 -5.62
N ALA A 786 -14.75 24.49 -5.52
CA ALA A 786 -15.78 25.49 -5.38
C ALA A 786 -16.70 25.54 -6.62
N ARG A 787 -18.02 25.48 -6.41
CA ARG A 787 -19.07 25.49 -7.45
C ARG A 787 -20.47 25.68 -6.81
N GLU A 788 -21.43 26.10 -7.63
CA GLU A 788 -22.83 26.29 -7.23
C GLU A 788 -23.58 24.96 -6.94
N GLU A 789 -23.25 23.87 -7.63
CA GLU A 789 -23.97 22.60 -7.48
C GLU A 789 -23.56 21.85 -6.21
N GLU A 790 -24.50 21.51 -5.33
CA GLU A 790 -24.15 20.75 -4.12
C GLU A 790 -23.54 19.37 -4.43
N TYR A 791 -22.53 18.98 -3.64
CA TYR A 791 -22.02 17.63 -3.59
C TYR A 791 -22.96 16.78 -2.73
N VAL A 792 -23.35 15.59 -3.20
CA VAL A 792 -24.18 14.66 -2.42
C VAL A 792 -23.42 13.35 -2.22
N PHE A 793 -23.12 13.02 -0.97
CA PHE A 793 -22.37 11.80 -0.60
C PHE A 793 -23.22 10.87 0.27
N THR A 794 -23.10 9.56 0.01
CA THR A 794 -23.83 8.51 0.75
C THR A 794 -22.83 7.54 1.42
N PRO A 795 -22.11 7.97 2.48
CA PRO A 795 -21.12 7.13 3.14
C PRO A 795 -21.79 5.90 3.80
N PRO A 796 -21.32 4.66 3.56
CA PRO A 796 -21.98 3.46 4.08
C PRO A 796 -22.06 3.37 5.61
N ARG A 797 -22.95 2.50 6.11
CA ARG A 797 -22.87 1.98 7.49
C ARG A 797 -21.56 1.23 7.69
N ALA A 798 -21.04 1.23 8.92
CA ALA A 798 -19.82 0.53 9.27
C ALA A 798 -19.94 -0.96 8.91
N LEU A 799 -18.88 -1.53 8.32
CA LEU A 799 -18.79 -2.95 8.03
C LEU A 799 -18.69 -3.73 9.34
N ILE A 800 -19.65 -4.62 9.60
CA ILE A 800 -19.66 -5.50 10.78
C ILE A 800 -19.38 -6.92 10.32
N VAL A 801 -18.30 -7.51 10.83
CA VAL A 801 -17.95 -8.92 10.54
C VAL A 801 -18.08 -9.72 11.83
N SER A 802 -19.01 -10.66 11.88
CA SER A 802 -19.24 -11.54 13.04
C SER A 802 -19.28 -13.00 12.64
N GLY A 803 -19.31 -13.90 13.61
CA GLY A 803 -19.52 -15.32 13.36
C GLY A 803 -19.09 -16.21 14.53
N ARG A 804 -19.14 -17.52 14.30
CA ARG A 804 -18.79 -18.53 15.31
C ARG A 804 -17.41 -19.12 15.07
N VAL A 805 -16.79 -19.61 16.14
CA VAL A 805 -15.50 -20.31 16.10
C VAL A 805 -15.64 -21.66 16.82
N PHE A 806 -15.43 -22.75 16.09
CA PHE A 806 -15.65 -24.12 16.59
C PHE A 806 -14.60 -25.11 16.06
N ASP A 807 -14.42 -26.22 16.76
CA ASP A 807 -13.56 -27.32 16.33
C ASP A 807 -14.16 -27.99 15.07
N ALA A 808 -13.34 -28.14 14.02
CA ALA A 808 -13.77 -28.64 12.73
C ALA A 808 -14.27 -30.11 12.76
N LYS A 809 -13.88 -30.90 13.76
CA LYS A 809 -14.21 -32.30 13.98
C LYS A 809 -15.34 -32.48 15.00
N THR A 810 -15.25 -31.92 16.20
CA THR A 810 -16.25 -32.09 17.27
C THR A 810 -17.46 -31.16 17.12
N LYS A 811 -17.30 -30.04 16.38
CA LYS A 811 -18.27 -28.94 16.26
C LYS A 811 -18.53 -28.16 17.56
N GLU A 812 -17.76 -28.42 18.62
CA GLU A 812 -17.89 -27.68 19.88
C GLU A 812 -17.34 -26.24 19.76
N PRO A 813 -17.97 -25.24 20.42
CA PRO A 813 -17.47 -23.87 20.47
C PRO A 813 -16.08 -23.78 21.11
N ILE A 814 -15.14 -23.09 20.46
CA ILE A 814 -13.80 -22.90 21.01
C ILE A 814 -13.86 -21.82 22.11
N LYS A 815 -13.68 -22.27 23.36
CA LYS A 815 -13.96 -21.45 24.56
C LYS A 815 -13.06 -20.22 24.73
N LYS A 816 -11.88 -20.19 24.11
CA LYS A 816 -10.94 -19.05 24.13
C LYS A 816 -10.14 -19.01 22.83
N PHE A 817 -10.16 -17.87 22.15
CA PHE A 817 -9.40 -17.62 20.92
C PHE A 817 -9.08 -16.13 20.77
N HIS A 818 -8.14 -15.81 19.88
CA HIS A 818 -7.70 -14.46 19.57
C HIS A 818 -8.22 -14.06 18.18
N VAL A 819 -8.64 -12.80 18.04
CA VAL A 819 -9.23 -12.21 16.83
C VAL A 819 -8.39 -11.02 16.42
N THR A 820 -7.84 -11.04 15.20
CA THR A 820 -7.04 -9.93 14.65
C THR A 820 -7.68 -9.42 13.36
N PRO A 821 -8.19 -8.17 13.32
CA PRO A 821 -8.61 -7.51 12.09
C PRO A 821 -7.42 -7.27 11.16
N GLY A 822 -7.63 -7.30 9.85
CA GLY A 822 -6.61 -7.06 8.84
C GLY A 822 -7.14 -6.31 7.62
N LEU A 823 -6.23 -5.75 6.85
CA LEU A 823 -6.51 -4.97 5.65
C LEU A 823 -5.64 -5.46 4.49
N ARG A 824 -6.18 -5.44 3.27
CA ARG A 824 -5.39 -5.60 2.05
C ARG A 824 -5.00 -4.22 1.52
N ASN A 825 -3.70 -3.96 1.41
CA ASN A 825 -3.20 -2.69 0.90
C ASN A 825 -3.51 -2.54 -0.61
N SER A 826 -3.61 -1.29 -1.10
CA SER A 826 -3.76 -0.96 -2.51
C SER A 826 -2.48 -1.20 -3.32
N ASP A 827 -1.29 -1.14 -2.70
CA ASP A 827 -0.06 -1.71 -3.29
C ASP A 827 0.03 -3.21 -2.95
N PRO A 828 -0.03 -4.12 -3.96
CA PRO A 828 0.10 -5.56 -3.73
C PRO A 828 1.40 -5.98 -3.03
N LYS A 829 2.49 -5.22 -3.18
CA LYS A 829 3.80 -5.53 -2.58
C LYS A 829 3.82 -5.38 -1.06
N ILE A 830 2.96 -4.51 -0.51
CA ILE A 830 2.87 -4.27 0.94
C ILE A 830 2.00 -5.37 1.61
N GLY A 831 1.22 -6.12 0.82
CA GLY A 831 0.56 -7.35 1.25
C GLY A 831 -0.63 -7.15 2.19
N MET A 832 -0.71 -8.02 3.20
CA MET A 832 -1.74 -7.97 4.26
C MET A 832 -1.20 -7.18 5.46
N ASN A 833 -1.90 -6.12 5.84
CA ASN A 833 -1.60 -5.36 7.05
C ASN A 833 -2.52 -5.82 8.18
N TRP A 834 -2.01 -6.65 9.10
CA TRP A 834 -2.74 -7.03 10.31
C TRP A 834 -2.77 -5.84 11.29
N ILE A 835 -3.97 -5.42 11.68
CA ILE A 835 -4.17 -4.28 12.57
C ILE A 835 -3.89 -4.72 14.01
N ALA A 836 -2.61 -4.98 14.32
CA ALA A 836 -2.08 -5.43 15.62
C ALA A 836 -2.63 -4.63 16.82
N ARG A 837 -2.97 -3.34 16.61
CA ARG A 837 -3.59 -2.52 17.66
C ARG A 837 -5.01 -2.99 18.02
N ASP A 838 -5.83 -3.39 17.04
CA ASP A 838 -7.29 -3.58 17.17
C ASP A 838 -7.69 -5.06 17.35
N ALA A 839 -6.72 -5.92 17.63
CA ALA A 839 -6.93 -7.31 18.00
C ALA A 839 -7.47 -7.47 19.43
N PHE A 840 -8.20 -8.56 19.69
CA PHE A 840 -8.80 -8.85 21.00
C PHE A 840 -8.95 -10.36 21.25
N ASN A 841 -9.17 -10.73 22.51
CA ASN A 841 -9.51 -12.11 22.89
C ASN A 841 -11.03 -12.27 22.94
N ALA A 842 -11.53 -13.38 22.41
CA ALA A 842 -12.94 -13.75 22.43
C ALA A 842 -13.12 -15.11 23.13
N THR A 843 -14.33 -15.37 23.61
CA THR A 843 -14.70 -16.59 24.32
C THR A 843 -15.93 -17.25 23.72
N ASP A 844 -16.22 -18.47 24.18
CA ASP A 844 -17.49 -19.17 23.97
C ASP A 844 -17.90 -19.32 22.49
N GLY A 845 -16.89 -19.35 21.61
CA GLY A 845 -17.02 -19.56 20.17
C GLY A 845 -17.77 -18.47 19.40
N GLN A 846 -17.79 -17.20 19.83
CA GLN A 846 -18.39 -16.09 19.07
C GLN A 846 -17.49 -14.86 18.98
N TYR A 847 -17.54 -14.13 17.86
CA TYR A 847 -16.82 -12.86 17.68
C TYR A 847 -17.61 -11.83 16.87
N GLN A 848 -17.23 -10.56 17.02
CA GLN A 848 -17.67 -9.45 16.16
C GLN A 848 -16.55 -8.42 16.03
N VAL A 849 -16.31 -7.94 14.81
CA VAL A 849 -15.38 -6.87 14.45
C VAL A 849 -16.18 -5.75 13.78
N ARG A 850 -15.91 -4.49 14.12
CA ARG A 850 -16.51 -3.32 13.48
C ARG A 850 -15.45 -2.49 12.75
N LEU A 851 -15.71 -2.17 11.49
CA LEU A 851 -14.75 -1.57 10.56
C LEU A 851 -15.31 -0.27 9.98
N HIS A 852 -14.44 0.72 9.80
CA HIS A 852 -14.84 2.13 9.69
C HIS A 852 -14.14 2.93 8.56
N HIS A 853 -13.13 2.36 7.91
CA HIS A 853 -12.30 3.04 6.90
C HIS A 853 -12.37 2.27 5.59
N ASP A 854 -12.54 2.95 4.45
CA ASP A 854 -12.62 2.24 3.16
C ASP A 854 -11.25 1.66 2.78
N TYR A 855 -11.24 0.38 2.40
CA TYR A 855 -10.06 -0.35 1.94
C TYR A 855 -10.47 -1.37 0.85
N PRO A 856 -9.57 -1.69 -0.10
CA PRO A 856 -9.85 -2.63 -1.19
C PRO A 856 -10.36 -4.00 -0.73
N ALA A 857 -9.89 -4.47 0.43
CA ALA A 857 -10.51 -5.55 1.19
C ALA A 857 -10.12 -5.48 2.68
N HIS A 858 -11.02 -5.96 3.52
CA HIS A 858 -10.85 -6.26 4.94
C HIS A 858 -10.71 -7.76 5.14
N LEU A 859 -10.09 -8.14 6.27
CA LEU A 859 -9.83 -9.53 6.67
C LEU A 859 -10.07 -9.69 8.18
N VAL A 860 -10.40 -10.92 8.60
CA VAL A 860 -10.39 -11.33 10.01
C VAL A 860 -9.54 -12.60 10.14
N ARG A 861 -8.64 -12.62 11.13
CA ARG A 861 -7.79 -13.74 11.50
C ARG A 861 -8.20 -14.29 12.87
N ILE A 862 -8.25 -15.61 12.99
CA ILE A 862 -8.56 -16.35 14.20
C ILE A 862 -7.39 -17.24 14.59
N GLU A 863 -6.96 -17.16 15.85
CA GLU A 863 -5.87 -17.97 16.43
C GLU A 863 -6.33 -18.63 17.74
N ALA A 864 -6.11 -19.93 17.90
CA ALA A 864 -6.40 -20.66 19.14
C ALA A 864 -5.26 -21.66 19.48
N PRO A 865 -4.97 -21.94 20.77
CA PRO A 865 -3.89 -22.87 21.15
C PRO A 865 -4.26 -24.32 20.80
N GLY A 866 -3.35 -25.04 20.14
CA GLY A 866 -3.60 -26.42 19.66
C GLY A 866 -4.42 -26.52 18.37
N TYR A 867 -4.60 -25.41 17.64
CA TYR A 867 -5.33 -25.34 16.39
C TYR A 867 -4.55 -24.61 15.30
N GLN A 868 -4.84 -24.96 14.04
CA GLN A 868 -4.45 -24.17 12.87
C GLN A 868 -5.08 -22.77 12.93
N LEU A 869 -4.27 -21.76 12.60
CA LEU A 869 -4.74 -20.42 12.32
C LEU A 869 -5.69 -20.42 11.10
N ALA A 870 -6.72 -19.58 11.15
CA ALA A 870 -7.63 -19.34 10.03
C ALA A 870 -7.73 -17.85 9.70
N ILE A 871 -7.93 -17.54 8.41
CA ILE A 871 -8.13 -16.20 7.87
C ILE A 871 -9.38 -16.21 6.99
N SER A 872 -10.18 -15.15 7.04
CA SER A 872 -11.37 -14.98 6.21
C SER A 872 -11.02 -14.92 4.71
N ARG A 873 -12.05 -15.02 3.86
CA ARG A 873 -11.96 -14.43 2.51
C ARG A 873 -11.72 -12.92 2.60
N ASP A 874 -11.36 -12.31 1.47
CA ASP A 874 -11.49 -10.86 1.31
C ASP A 874 -12.95 -10.42 1.51
N ILE A 875 -13.15 -9.38 2.31
CA ILE A 875 -14.45 -8.77 2.63
C ILE A 875 -14.41 -7.32 2.15
N LYS A 876 -15.28 -6.91 1.23
CA LYS A 876 -15.31 -5.53 0.75
C LYS A 876 -15.97 -4.61 1.78
N THR A 877 -15.51 -3.36 1.83
CA THR A 877 -16.13 -2.28 2.61
C THR A 877 -17.65 -2.22 2.53
N ASN A 878 -18.21 -2.43 1.33
CA ASN A 878 -19.64 -2.26 1.05
C ASN A 878 -20.50 -3.50 1.26
N GLU A 879 -19.99 -4.55 1.93
CA GLU A 879 -20.78 -5.75 2.24
C GLU A 879 -21.72 -5.60 3.46
N GLY A 880 -21.56 -4.56 4.27
CA GLY A 880 -22.47 -4.24 5.38
C GLY A 880 -22.31 -5.18 6.59
N ASP A 881 -23.33 -5.98 6.89
CA ASP A 881 -23.30 -6.94 7.99
C ASP A 881 -22.98 -8.35 7.44
N VAL A 882 -21.81 -8.89 7.80
CA VAL A 882 -21.23 -10.10 7.21
C VAL A 882 -21.01 -11.18 8.26
N ASN A 883 -21.58 -12.37 8.04
CA ASN A 883 -21.39 -13.53 8.90
C ASN A 883 -20.34 -14.50 8.31
N ILE A 884 -19.31 -14.85 9.08
CA ILE A 884 -18.24 -15.80 8.70
C ILE A 884 -17.95 -16.74 9.88
N ASP A 885 -18.38 -17.99 9.75
CA ASP A 885 -18.03 -19.06 10.69
C ASP A 885 -16.63 -19.63 10.40
N PHE A 886 -15.85 -19.89 11.45
CA PHE A 886 -14.52 -20.50 11.40
C PHE A 886 -14.51 -21.89 12.05
N ALA A 887 -14.28 -22.92 11.23
CA ALA A 887 -14.04 -24.28 11.66
C ALA A 887 -12.52 -24.54 11.78
N LEU A 888 -11.95 -24.44 12.98
CA LEU A 888 -10.51 -24.62 13.17
C LEU A 888 -10.14 -26.10 13.25
N LYS A 889 -9.06 -26.51 12.58
CA LYS A 889 -8.54 -27.88 12.66
C LYS A 889 -7.53 -28.01 13.81
N PRO A 890 -7.61 -29.04 14.67
CA PRO A 890 -6.56 -29.32 15.64
C PRO A 890 -5.22 -29.64 14.94
N GLU A 891 -4.12 -29.06 15.42
CA GLU A 891 -2.76 -29.34 14.95
C GLU A 891 -1.75 -29.02 16.07
N GLY A 892 -0.59 -29.69 16.04
CA GLY A 892 0.47 -29.47 17.03
C GLY A 892 1.03 -28.04 16.97
N ASP A 893 1.05 -27.36 18.11
CA ASP A 893 1.65 -26.03 18.22
C ASP A 893 3.15 -26.03 17.89
N ILE A 894 3.65 -24.91 17.40
CA ILE A 894 5.08 -24.68 17.21
C ILE A 894 5.72 -24.45 18.59
N THR A 895 6.44 -25.45 19.08
CA THR A 895 7.13 -25.43 20.38
C THR A 895 8.61 -25.77 20.24
N SER A 896 9.46 -25.11 21.04
CA SER A 896 10.88 -25.48 21.21
C SER A 896 11.42 -24.92 22.53
N THR A 897 12.48 -25.53 23.03
CA THR A 897 13.24 -25.14 24.22
C THR A 897 14.44 -24.28 23.80
N VAL A 898 14.42 -22.99 24.13
CA VAL A 898 15.53 -22.07 23.85
C VAL A 898 16.62 -22.22 24.92
N LEU A 899 17.85 -22.47 24.49
CA LEU A 899 19.04 -22.52 25.34
C LEU A 899 19.97 -21.33 25.08
N THR A 900 20.65 -20.86 26.11
CA THR A 900 21.78 -19.91 26.02
C THR A 900 22.97 -20.55 25.26
N PRO A 901 23.98 -19.76 24.84
CA PRO A 901 25.22 -20.32 24.29
C PRO A 901 25.89 -21.34 25.24
N ASP A 902 25.76 -21.13 26.55
CA ASP A 902 26.25 -21.99 27.63
C ASP A 902 25.36 -23.22 27.90
N LYS A 903 24.35 -23.47 27.04
CA LYS A 903 23.39 -24.59 27.09
C LYS A 903 22.46 -24.61 28.30
N THR A 904 22.31 -23.50 29.02
CA THR A 904 21.31 -23.34 30.08
C THR A 904 19.98 -22.83 29.52
N PRO A 905 18.82 -23.05 30.17
CA PRO A 905 17.54 -22.49 29.72
C PRO A 905 17.57 -20.96 29.58
N ALA A 906 17.15 -20.45 28.42
CA ALA A 906 17.07 -19.02 28.15
C ALA A 906 15.73 -18.44 28.65
N THR A 907 15.58 -18.32 29.97
CA THR A 907 14.36 -17.80 30.62
C THR A 907 13.99 -16.39 30.17
N ASN A 908 12.70 -16.15 29.92
CA ASN A 908 12.16 -14.82 29.57
C ASN A 908 12.78 -14.17 28.31
N ALA A 909 13.39 -14.97 27.43
CA ALA A 909 13.77 -14.58 26.08
C ALA A 909 12.53 -14.18 25.27
N LYS A 910 12.63 -13.13 24.47
CA LYS A 910 11.56 -12.74 23.54
C LYS A 910 11.64 -13.60 22.28
N VAL A 911 10.49 -14.08 21.81
CA VAL A 911 10.35 -14.80 20.53
C VAL A 911 9.27 -14.10 19.69
N ALA A 912 9.58 -13.76 18.45
CA ALA A 912 8.64 -13.23 17.47
C ALA A 912 8.52 -14.17 16.27
N LEU A 913 7.29 -14.51 15.87
CA LEU A 913 6.98 -15.33 14.69
C LEU A 913 6.44 -14.42 13.57
N GLY A 914 7.28 -14.18 12.56
CA GLY A 914 6.93 -13.42 11.37
C GLY A 914 6.53 -14.33 10.22
N ILE A 915 5.44 -13.99 9.55
CA ILE A 915 5.00 -14.58 8.27
C ILE A 915 5.02 -13.51 7.17
N LYS A 916 4.79 -13.90 5.91
CA LYS A 916 4.48 -13.00 4.77
C LYS A 916 3.70 -11.74 5.19
N GLY A 917 4.28 -10.55 4.99
CA GLY A 917 3.66 -9.26 5.32
C GLY A 917 3.73 -8.84 6.80
N SER A 918 4.26 -9.66 7.70
CA SER A 918 4.54 -9.27 9.09
C SER A 918 5.73 -8.31 9.19
N GLN A 919 5.85 -7.62 10.32
CA GLN A 919 7.04 -6.83 10.65
C GLN A 919 7.66 -7.27 11.99
N ILE A 920 8.98 -7.43 12.02
CA ILE A 920 9.79 -7.57 13.24
C ILE A 920 10.82 -6.45 13.29
N THR A 921 10.97 -5.81 14.45
CA THR A 921 11.98 -4.77 14.68
C THR A 921 12.82 -5.13 15.90
N VAL A 922 14.14 -5.25 15.72
CA VAL A 922 15.10 -5.50 16.80
C VAL A 922 15.93 -4.24 17.02
N GLN A 923 15.81 -3.62 18.19
CA GLN A 923 16.58 -2.45 18.59
C GLN A 923 17.63 -2.84 19.65
N ASN A 924 18.91 -2.58 19.39
CA ASN A 924 20.03 -2.89 20.29
C ASN A 924 20.02 -4.32 20.86
N GLY A 925 19.72 -5.31 20.00
CA GLY A 925 19.67 -6.72 20.37
C GLY A 925 18.47 -7.14 21.22
N ASN A 926 17.37 -6.37 21.17
CA ASN A 926 16.10 -6.73 21.81
C ASN A 926 14.94 -6.39 20.86
N ILE A 927 13.97 -7.31 20.70
CA ILE A 927 12.75 -7.05 19.92
C ILE A 927 11.99 -5.85 20.52
N ASP A 928 11.67 -4.84 19.71
CA ASP A 928 10.85 -3.69 20.13
C ASP A 928 9.37 -4.05 20.07
N ASP A 929 8.71 -4.03 21.24
CA ASP A 929 7.27 -4.25 21.39
C ASP A 929 6.44 -3.12 20.72
N GLY A 930 7.05 -1.96 20.47
CA GLY A 930 6.39 -0.80 19.86
C GLY A 930 6.26 -0.85 18.33
N SER A 931 7.16 -1.58 17.65
CA SER A 931 7.31 -1.58 16.19
C SER A 931 7.30 -2.98 15.56
N THR A 932 7.28 -4.04 16.37
CA THR A 932 7.05 -5.41 15.93
C THR A 932 5.54 -5.69 15.86
N TYR A 933 5.05 -6.05 14.67
CA TYR A 933 3.64 -6.40 14.42
C TYR A 933 3.43 -7.91 14.22
N ALA A 934 4.52 -8.69 14.23
CA ALA A 934 4.51 -10.14 14.34
C ALA A 934 3.95 -10.63 15.69
N THR A 935 3.41 -11.85 15.72
CA THR A 935 2.96 -12.50 16.96
C THR A 935 4.17 -12.77 17.86
N GLN A 936 4.06 -12.45 19.15
CA GLN A 936 5.18 -12.47 20.10
C GLN A 936 4.83 -13.25 21.38
N VAL A 937 5.81 -13.99 21.89
CA VAL A 937 5.75 -14.68 23.19
C VAL A 937 7.07 -14.51 23.96
N ARG A 938 7.07 -14.95 25.22
CA ARG A 938 8.27 -15.06 26.06
C ARG A 938 8.45 -16.51 26.47
N THR A 939 9.70 -16.94 26.62
CA THR A 939 10.02 -18.28 27.13
C THR A 939 9.73 -18.40 28.63
N ASP A 940 9.34 -19.59 29.07
CA ASP A 940 9.16 -19.92 30.49
C ASP A 940 10.49 -20.09 31.24
N ASP A 941 10.43 -20.42 32.53
CA ASP A 941 11.60 -20.68 33.39
C ASP A 941 12.40 -21.93 32.98
N GLN A 942 11.95 -22.67 31.98
CA GLN A 942 12.64 -23.80 31.36
C GLN A 942 13.05 -23.48 29.90
N GLY A 943 12.96 -22.22 29.48
CA GLY A 943 13.35 -21.76 28.14
C GLY A 943 12.33 -22.09 27.04
N ARG A 944 11.17 -22.67 27.35
CA ARG A 944 10.21 -23.17 26.36
C ARG A 944 9.25 -22.08 25.89
N PHE A 945 8.87 -22.12 24.61
CA PHE A 945 7.81 -21.28 24.05
C PHE A 945 6.80 -22.09 23.22
N ARG A 946 5.68 -21.45 22.85
CA ARG A 946 4.56 -22.05 22.10
C ARG A 946 3.89 -20.99 21.21
N PHE A 947 3.63 -21.32 19.95
CA PHE A 947 2.72 -20.59 19.05
C PHE A 947 1.70 -21.55 18.42
N SER A 948 0.48 -21.07 18.13
CA SER A 948 -0.48 -21.81 17.30
C SER A 948 0.12 -22.27 15.97
N ALA A 949 -0.30 -23.44 15.51
CA ALA A 949 0.22 -24.11 14.32
C ALA A 949 0.11 -23.28 13.03
N ARG A 950 1.04 -23.52 12.09
CA ARG A 950 1.17 -22.78 10.82
C ARG A 950 1.32 -23.75 9.65
N THR A 951 0.50 -23.53 8.62
CA THR A 951 0.64 -24.17 7.30
C THR A 951 1.35 -23.25 6.30
N GLU A 952 1.93 -22.15 6.78
CA GLU A 952 2.51 -21.05 6.00
C GLU A 952 3.98 -20.86 6.39
N PRO A 953 4.91 -20.57 5.45
CA PRO A 953 6.31 -20.32 5.79
C PRO A 953 6.46 -19.18 6.79
N TYR A 954 7.29 -19.41 7.82
CA TYR A 954 7.49 -18.49 8.92
C TYR A 954 8.98 -18.32 9.27
N GLN A 955 9.30 -17.19 9.90
CA GLN A 955 10.62 -16.93 10.47
C GLN A 955 10.48 -16.59 11.95
N LEU A 956 11.28 -17.25 12.79
CA LEU A 956 11.40 -16.94 14.20
C LEU A 956 12.61 -16.01 14.40
N VAL A 957 12.40 -14.92 15.13
CA VAL A 957 13.48 -14.09 15.68
C VAL A 957 13.42 -14.22 17.20
N ILE A 958 14.54 -14.57 17.82
CA ILE A 958 14.67 -14.78 19.26
C ILE A 958 15.75 -13.83 19.80
N THR A 959 15.46 -13.10 20.87
CA THR A 959 16.43 -12.21 21.53
C THR A 959 16.45 -12.38 23.05
N HIS A 960 17.64 -12.61 23.60
CA HIS A 960 17.93 -12.79 25.02
C HIS A 960 19.23 -12.03 25.39
N PRO A 961 19.44 -11.63 26.67
CA PRO A 961 20.67 -10.92 27.05
C PRO A 961 21.99 -11.59 26.66
N SER A 962 22.07 -12.92 26.63
CA SER A 962 23.27 -13.70 26.26
C SER A 962 23.39 -14.07 24.78
N GLY A 963 22.34 -13.92 23.97
CA GLY A 963 22.38 -14.32 22.56
C GLY A 963 21.08 -14.12 21.80
N PHE A 964 21.11 -14.48 20.52
CA PHE A 964 19.99 -14.37 19.59
C PHE A 964 19.84 -15.66 18.78
N ALA A 965 18.71 -15.79 18.10
CA ALA A 965 18.62 -16.71 16.98
C ALA A 965 17.67 -16.17 15.91
N HIS A 966 17.90 -16.59 14.67
CA HIS A 966 17.00 -16.38 13.55
C HIS A 966 16.88 -17.70 12.80
N TYR A 967 15.65 -18.17 12.64
CA TYR A 967 15.34 -19.44 11.99
C TYR A 967 14.25 -19.22 10.96
N LYS A 968 14.36 -19.88 9.80
CA LYS A 968 13.37 -19.86 8.73
C LYS A 968 12.85 -21.28 8.54
N SER A 969 11.52 -21.44 8.57
CA SER A 969 10.82 -22.70 8.31
C SER A 969 9.95 -22.53 7.08
N GLU A 970 10.14 -23.37 6.07
CA GLU A 970 9.24 -23.50 4.92
C GLU A 970 8.37 -24.75 5.06
N THR A 971 8.98 -25.90 5.41
CA THR A 971 8.27 -27.14 5.77
C THR A 971 8.93 -27.93 6.91
N ASP A 972 10.13 -27.55 7.35
CA ASP A 972 10.94 -28.36 8.28
C ASP A 972 10.50 -28.23 9.75
N PRO A 973 10.61 -29.32 10.55
CA PRO A 973 10.36 -29.27 11.98
C PRO A 973 11.38 -28.37 12.68
N LEU A 974 10.87 -27.49 13.54
CA LEU A 974 11.67 -26.59 14.37
C LEU A 974 12.62 -27.38 15.28
N PRO A 975 13.93 -27.05 15.34
CA PRO A 975 14.86 -27.70 16.25
C PRO A 975 14.46 -27.52 17.72
N ASP A 976 14.45 -28.60 18.48
CA ASP A 976 14.26 -28.61 19.94
C ASP A 976 15.36 -29.49 20.58
N PRO A 977 16.27 -28.94 21.41
CA PRO A 977 16.38 -27.53 21.78
C PRO A 977 16.97 -26.63 20.66
N LEU A 978 16.61 -25.35 20.70
CA LEU A 978 17.18 -24.30 19.86
C LEU A 978 18.23 -23.51 20.66
N THR A 979 19.50 -23.63 20.27
CA THR A 979 20.59 -22.92 20.97
C THR A 979 20.81 -21.52 20.39
N LEU A 980 20.89 -20.51 21.25
CA LEU A 980 21.18 -19.13 20.87
C LEU A 980 22.65 -18.97 20.41
N THR A 981 22.83 -18.21 19.34
CA THR A 981 24.14 -17.72 18.90
C THR A 981 24.54 -16.52 19.78
N PRO A 982 25.78 -16.45 20.29
CA PRO A 982 26.22 -15.28 21.07
C PRO A 982 26.26 -14.03 20.20
N TRP A 983 25.96 -12.88 20.81
CA TRP A 983 26.03 -11.58 20.14
C TRP A 983 27.48 -11.25 19.71
N ALA A 984 27.63 -10.46 18.65
CA ALA A 984 28.88 -9.74 18.40
C ALA A 984 28.88 -8.45 19.24
N ARG A 985 30.05 -8.04 19.75
CA ARG A 985 30.25 -6.79 20.47
C ARG A 985 31.18 -5.87 19.68
N VAL A 986 30.89 -4.57 19.64
CA VAL A 986 31.74 -3.58 18.95
C VAL A 986 32.01 -2.42 19.90
N GLU A 987 33.27 -2.06 20.07
CA GLU A 987 33.68 -0.89 20.86
C GLU A 987 34.77 -0.08 20.14
N GLY A 988 35.01 1.13 20.62
CA GLY A 988 36.03 2.02 20.08
C GLY A 988 35.86 3.46 20.56
N VAL A 989 36.67 4.35 20.01
CA VAL A 989 36.63 5.79 20.20
C VAL A 989 36.19 6.47 18.90
N TYR A 990 35.31 7.46 19.02
CA TYR A 990 34.93 8.34 17.91
C TYR A 990 35.75 9.64 17.95
N HIS A 991 36.36 9.95 16.81
CA HIS A 991 37.22 11.10 16.58
C HIS A 991 36.65 12.01 15.50
N ILE A 992 37.07 13.28 15.54
CA ILE A 992 37.03 14.23 14.42
C ILE A 992 38.41 14.88 14.37
N GLY A 993 39.24 14.52 13.41
CA GLY A 993 40.67 14.80 13.45
C GLY A 993 41.31 14.10 14.66
N GLU A 994 42.23 14.79 15.34
CA GLU A 994 42.81 14.27 16.59
C GLU A 994 41.88 14.45 17.81
N GLU A 995 40.80 15.23 17.69
CA GLU A 995 39.87 15.47 18.79
C GLU A 995 38.92 14.29 19.01
N VAL A 996 38.58 14.05 20.27
CA VAL A 996 37.80 12.90 20.75
C VAL A 996 36.42 13.39 21.18
N VAL A 997 35.36 13.04 20.45
CA VAL A 997 34.09 13.79 20.48
C VAL A 997 32.96 13.03 21.22
N PRO A 998 32.48 13.54 22.38
CA PRO A 998 31.37 12.95 23.12
C PRO A 998 30.00 13.32 22.51
N ASN A 999 28.94 12.66 22.97
CA ASN A 999 27.54 12.91 22.64
C ASN A 999 27.14 12.70 21.16
N ILE A 1000 27.98 12.06 20.35
CA ILE A 1000 27.69 11.76 18.93
C ILE A 1000 26.86 10.48 18.81
N PRO A 1001 25.70 10.49 18.12
CA PRO A 1001 24.95 9.27 17.82
C PRO A 1001 25.62 8.47 16.70
N LEU A 1002 25.95 7.21 16.99
CA LEU A 1002 26.51 6.24 16.06
C LEU A 1002 25.52 5.12 15.79
N THR A 1003 25.51 4.59 14.56
CA THR A 1003 24.67 3.46 14.18
C THR A 1003 25.45 2.39 13.41
N ILE A 1004 25.11 1.11 13.65
CA ILE A 1004 25.56 -0.02 12.84
C ILE A 1004 24.39 -0.50 11.98
N LEU A 1005 24.58 -0.42 10.66
CA LEU A 1005 23.70 -1.02 9.65
C LEU A 1005 24.21 -2.43 9.34
N SER A 1006 23.51 -3.47 9.80
CA SER A 1006 23.81 -4.85 9.42
C SER A 1006 23.31 -5.16 8.01
N GLN A 1007 24.00 -6.04 7.29
CA GLN A 1007 23.54 -6.64 6.03
C GLN A 1007 22.72 -7.92 6.26
N VAL A 1008 22.72 -8.45 7.48
CA VAL A 1008 21.91 -9.62 7.87
C VAL A 1008 20.56 -9.14 8.38
N THR A 1009 19.48 -9.82 7.98
CA THR A 1009 18.09 -9.41 8.19
C THR A 1009 17.78 -7.99 7.68
N LEU A 1010 17.80 -7.88 6.35
CA LEU A 1010 16.84 -7.10 5.60
C LEU A 1010 16.11 -8.05 4.65
N SER A 1011 15.12 -8.78 5.15
CA SER A 1011 14.18 -9.47 4.27
C SER A 1011 13.14 -8.47 3.77
N TYR A 1012 13.00 -8.39 2.45
CA TYR A 1012 12.01 -7.58 1.75
C TYR A 1012 11.51 -8.40 0.57
N GLY A 1013 10.19 -8.55 0.44
CA GLY A 1013 9.58 -9.20 -0.71
C GLY A 1013 8.17 -9.66 -0.41
N ASP A 1014 7.40 -9.88 -1.46
CA ASP A 1014 5.97 -10.16 -1.37
C ASP A 1014 5.63 -11.41 -0.53
N ASP A 1015 6.57 -12.34 -0.30
CA ASP A 1015 6.38 -13.65 0.33
C ASP A 1015 7.08 -13.88 1.70
N GLU A 1016 7.79 -12.89 2.27
CA GLU A 1016 8.51 -13.03 3.55
C GLU A 1016 8.09 -11.99 4.61
N PRO A 1017 8.43 -12.18 5.91
CA PRO A 1017 8.31 -11.14 6.93
C PRO A 1017 9.39 -10.06 6.78
N ASN A 1018 8.99 -8.79 6.92
CA ASN A 1018 9.94 -7.67 6.97
C ASN A 1018 10.66 -7.65 8.33
N ILE A 1019 11.93 -8.01 8.36
CA ILE A 1019 12.77 -7.97 9.57
C ILE A 1019 13.73 -6.79 9.49
N PHE A 1020 13.72 -5.95 10.52
CA PHE A 1020 14.57 -4.76 10.65
C PHE A 1020 15.47 -4.87 11.87
N THR A 1021 16.78 -4.65 11.70
CA THR A 1021 17.75 -4.49 12.79
C THR A 1021 18.19 -3.04 12.90
N HIS A 1022 18.15 -2.48 14.10
CA HIS A 1022 18.66 -1.13 14.37
C HIS A 1022 19.57 -1.14 15.59
N HIS A 1023 20.85 -0.83 15.36
CA HIS A 1023 21.85 -0.70 16.40
C HIS A 1023 22.23 0.78 16.49
N GLU A 1024 22.00 1.43 17.62
CA GLU A 1024 22.28 2.84 17.87
C GLU A 1024 22.84 3.04 19.29
N VAL A 1025 23.92 3.81 19.41
CA VAL A 1025 24.53 4.22 20.68
C VAL A 1025 24.96 5.69 20.58
N THR A 1026 25.17 6.35 21.71
CA THR A 1026 25.74 7.71 21.77
C THR A 1026 27.11 7.64 22.41
N THR A 1027 28.11 8.36 21.87
CA THR A 1027 29.47 8.37 22.44
C THR A 1027 29.47 9.00 23.83
N GLY A 1028 30.13 8.34 24.78
CA GLY A 1028 30.26 8.82 26.16
C GLY A 1028 31.35 9.87 26.31
N ALA A 1029 31.72 10.17 27.56
CA ALA A 1029 32.92 10.94 27.86
C ALA A 1029 34.15 10.28 27.22
N GLN A 1030 35.08 11.10 26.72
CA GLN A 1030 36.22 10.64 25.91
C GLN A 1030 35.81 9.85 24.64
N GLY A 1031 34.67 10.20 24.01
CA GLY A 1031 34.28 9.69 22.68
C GLY A 1031 34.04 8.18 22.59
N ARG A 1032 34.14 7.45 23.70
CA ARG A 1032 34.02 5.99 23.74
C ARG A 1032 32.60 5.55 23.43
N PHE A 1033 32.47 4.47 22.67
CA PHE A 1033 31.18 3.84 22.40
C PHE A 1033 31.27 2.32 22.55
N VAL A 1034 30.15 1.69 22.91
CA VAL A 1034 30.01 0.24 22.98
C VAL A 1034 28.64 -0.19 22.47
N PHE A 1035 28.62 -1.03 21.44
CA PHE A 1035 27.44 -1.77 21.02
C PHE A 1035 27.53 -3.18 21.63
N GLU A 1036 26.89 -3.38 22.77
CA GLU A 1036 26.95 -4.65 23.54
C GLU A 1036 26.26 -5.83 22.83
N ARG A 1037 25.34 -5.56 21.90
CA ARG A 1037 24.55 -6.59 21.19
C ARG A 1037 24.36 -6.22 19.73
N VAL A 1038 25.25 -6.73 18.88
CA VAL A 1038 25.20 -6.58 17.41
C VAL A 1038 24.98 -7.94 16.77
N TRP A 1039 24.17 -7.98 15.71
CA TRP A 1039 23.92 -9.19 14.94
C TRP A 1039 25.17 -9.54 14.09
N PRO A 1040 25.77 -10.74 14.22
CA PRO A 1040 26.91 -11.17 13.42
C PRO A 1040 26.66 -11.17 11.91
N GLY A 1041 27.72 -11.01 11.11
CA GLY A 1041 27.65 -10.86 9.66
C GLY A 1041 28.40 -9.62 9.17
N LYS A 1042 28.10 -9.15 7.96
CA LYS A 1042 28.69 -7.90 7.44
C LYS A 1042 27.84 -6.70 7.88
N GLY A 1043 28.48 -5.58 8.17
CA GLY A 1043 27.78 -4.34 8.51
C GLY A 1043 28.58 -3.09 8.15
N ARG A 1044 28.03 -1.92 8.47
CA ARG A 1044 28.72 -0.62 8.38
C ARG A 1044 28.41 0.23 9.61
N ILE A 1045 29.44 0.75 10.27
CA ILE A 1045 29.33 1.70 11.38
C ILE A 1045 29.53 3.13 10.87
N ASN A 1046 28.75 4.08 11.40
CA ASN A 1046 28.76 5.49 10.98
C ASN A 1046 28.11 6.43 12.02
N ARG A 1047 28.45 7.74 12.00
CA ARG A 1047 27.64 8.78 12.64
C ARG A 1047 26.26 8.81 11.99
N ARG A 1048 25.21 8.85 12.81
CA ARG A 1048 23.84 9.08 12.36
C ARG A 1048 23.70 10.53 11.90
N ILE A 1049 23.65 10.74 10.58
CA ILE A 1049 23.15 11.99 10.01
C ILE A 1049 21.62 12.01 10.12
N SER A 1050 21.06 13.13 10.57
CA SER A 1050 19.61 13.33 10.67
C SER A 1050 19.11 14.16 9.50
N LEU A 1051 18.15 13.62 8.76
CA LEU A 1051 17.45 14.28 7.66
C LEU A 1051 15.97 14.32 8.01
N MET A 1052 15.36 15.49 7.94
CA MET A 1052 13.92 15.64 8.11
C MET A 1052 13.27 15.66 6.72
N VAL A 1053 12.23 14.86 6.53
CA VAL A 1053 11.65 14.53 5.21
C VAL A 1053 11.27 15.79 4.41
N ASP A 1054 10.75 16.81 5.10
CA ASP A 1054 10.23 18.04 4.50
C ASP A 1054 11.10 19.28 4.82
N GLU A 1055 12.29 19.10 5.42
CA GLU A 1055 13.15 20.21 5.91
C GLU A 1055 14.62 20.10 5.45
N GLY A 1056 15.04 18.93 4.97
CA GLY A 1056 16.42 18.64 4.59
C GLY A 1056 17.30 18.34 5.81
N ALA A 1057 18.55 18.77 5.75
CA ALA A 1057 19.50 18.69 6.84
C ALA A 1057 19.33 19.85 7.82
N THR A 1058 19.28 19.55 9.11
CA THR A 1058 19.20 20.58 10.18
C THR A 1058 20.57 21.19 10.49
N GLU A 1059 21.66 20.48 10.17
CA GLU A 1059 23.06 20.88 10.33
C GLU A 1059 23.91 20.38 9.15
N ALA A 1060 24.97 21.12 8.79
CA ALA A 1060 26.01 20.65 7.87
C ALA A 1060 26.92 19.66 8.61
N THR A 1061 26.94 18.40 8.15
CA THR A 1061 27.53 17.28 8.90
C THR A 1061 28.17 16.26 7.99
N SER A 1062 29.13 15.51 8.53
CA SER A 1062 29.78 14.42 7.83
C SER A 1062 29.68 13.10 8.61
N ALA A 1063 29.69 12.00 7.88
CA ALA A 1063 29.73 10.65 8.42
C ALA A 1063 30.52 9.72 7.48
N ILE A 1064 31.62 9.18 7.98
CA ILE A 1064 32.30 8.06 7.33
C ILE A 1064 31.58 6.76 7.71
N ARG A 1065 31.20 6.00 6.68
CA ARG A 1065 30.62 4.66 6.79
C ARG A 1065 31.71 3.61 6.67
N VAL A 1066 32.26 3.17 7.80
CA VAL A 1066 33.33 2.16 7.90
C VAL A 1066 32.72 0.75 7.81
N PRO A 1067 33.19 -0.14 6.92
CA PRO A 1067 32.69 -1.51 6.83
C PRO A 1067 33.22 -2.39 7.98
N LEU A 1068 32.33 -3.21 8.55
CA LEU A 1068 32.62 -4.17 9.62
C LEU A 1068 32.33 -5.61 9.16
N THR A 1069 33.11 -6.55 9.71
CA THR A 1069 32.80 -7.99 9.70
C THR A 1069 32.65 -8.43 11.15
N LEU A 1070 31.43 -8.78 11.54
CA LEU A 1070 30.99 -9.06 12.90
C LEU A 1070 30.95 -10.58 13.11
N VAL A 1071 31.66 -11.09 14.10
CA VAL A 1071 31.73 -12.53 14.42
C VAL A 1071 31.01 -12.80 15.73
N ALA A 1072 30.31 -13.94 15.82
CA ALA A 1072 29.51 -14.31 16.98
C ALA A 1072 30.39 -14.54 18.22
N GLY A 1073 30.09 -13.85 19.31
CA GLY A 1073 30.84 -13.93 20.58
C GLY A 1073 32.16 -13.14 20.62
N GLU A 1074 32.61 -12.58 19.50
CA GLU A 1074 33.83 -11.76 19.47
C GLU A 1074 33.54 -10.30 19.83
N THR A 1075 34.53 -9.65 20.46
CA THR A 1075 34.59 -8.19 20.63
C THR A 1075 35.50 -7.61 19.57
N ILE A 1076 34.98 -6.67 18.79
CA ILE A 1076 35.71 -5.94 17.76
C ILE A 1076 36.00 -4.53 18.28
N SER A 1077 37.30 -4.21 18.41
CA SER A 1077 37.75 -2.83 18.58
C SER A 1077 37.84 -2.17 17.21
N GLN A 1078 37.11 -1.07 17.00
CA GLN A 1078 37.13 -0.28 15.79
C GLN A 1078 36.96 1.20 16.14
N ASP A 1079 38.06 1.94 16.20
CA ASP A 1079 38.02 3.40 16.27
C ASP A 1079 37.51 3.99 14.94
N ILE A 1080 36.92 5.18 14.99
CA ILE A 1080 36.30 5.87 13.85
C ILE A 1080 36.82 7.30 13.79
N GLY A 1081 37.38 7.70 12.65
CA GLY A 1081 38.00 9.02 12.46
C GLY A 1081 39.52 8.98 12.61
N GLY A 1082 40.14 10.13 12.90
CA GLY A 1082 41.53 10.29 13.35
C GLY A 1082 42.65 9.81 12.42
N THR A 1083 42.33 9.37 11.20
CA THR A 1083 43.27 8.72 10.26
C THR A 1083 43.25 9.33 8.86
N GLY A 1084 42.55 10.46 8.68
CA GLY A 1084 42.37 11.13 7.40
C GLY A 1084 42.52 12.64 7.48
N ARG A 1085 42.17 13.31 6.38
CA ARG A 1085 42.09 14.78 6.29
C ARG A 1085 40.65 15.18 6.10
N SER A 1086 40.27 16.36 6.60
CA SER A 1086 38.99 16.93 6.20
C SER A 1086 39.03 17.37 4.73
N VAL A 1087 37.92 17.24 4.04
CA VAL A 1087 37.71 17.67 2.65
C VAL A 1087 36.65 18.75 2.68
N THR A 1088 36.89 19.89 2.06
CA THR A 1088 35.96 21.02 2.00
C THR A 1088 35.61 21.36 0.56
N GLY A 1089 34.55 22.14 0.38
CA GLY A 1089 34.21 22.74 -0.89
C GLY A 1089 32.89 23.50 -0.79
N LYS A 1090 32.48 24.09 -1.90
CA LYS A 1090 31.23 24.84 -2.01
C LYS A 1090 30.49 24.48 -3.29
N LEU A 1091 29.18 24.29 -3.20
CA LEU A 1091 28.35 23.98 -4.35
C LEU A 1091 27.83 25.27 -5.01
N ALA A 1092 27.79 25.26 -6.34
CA ALA A 1092 27.15 26.31 -7.15
C ALA A 1092 26.07 25.70 -8.05
N ALA A 1093 24.94 26.39 -8.20
CA ALA A 1093 23.87 25.95 -9.10
C ALA A 1093 24.26 26.17 -10.57
N PRO A 1094 23.67 25.44 -11.53
CA PRO A 1094 23.93 25.67 -12.95
C PRO A 1094 23.45 27.08 -13.35
N GLU A 1095 24.12 27.76 -14.28
CA GLU A 1095 23.75 29.12 -14.74
C GLU A 1095 22.31 29.24 -15.25
N LYS A 1096 21.69 28.12 -15.65
CA LYS A 1096 20.32 28.05 -16.14
C LYS A 1096 19.26 27.97 -15.02
N PHE A 1097 19.67 27.73 -13.78
CA PHE A 1097 18.77 27.63 -12.63
C PHE A 1097 18.28 29.01 -12.18
N LYS A 1098 16.97 29.19 -12.10
CA LYS A 1098 16.34 30.46 -11.68
C LYS A 1098 15.76 30.34 -10.27
N GLY A 1099 16.52 30.82 -9.28
CA GLY A 1099 16.09 30.90 -7.88
C GLY A 1099 17.26 30.85 -6.89
N LYS A 1100 16.99 31.01 -5.59
CA LYS A 1100 17.96 30.72 -4.51
C LYS A 1100 17.90 29.20 -4.20
N PRO A 1101 18.98 28.41 -4.39
CA PRO A 1101 18.96 26.97 -4.06
C PRO A 1101 18.70 26.72 -2.57
N LEU A 1102 18.05 25.58 -2.26
CA LEU A 1102 17.86 25.07 -0.91
C LEU A 1102 18.91 24.00 -0.59
N TRP A 1103 20.15 24.45 -0.39
CA TRP A 1103 21.33 23.60 -0.25
C TRP A 1103 21.22 22.53 0.85
N GLN A 1104 20.42 22.75 1.90
CA GLN A 1104 20.19 21.76 2.94
C GLN A 1104 19.48 20.48 2.47
N PHE A 1105 18.88 20.48 1.26
CA PHE A 1105 18.34 19.26 0.62
C PHE A 1105 19.35 18.54 -0.29
N ALA A 1106 20.56 19.07 -0.43
CA ALA A 1106 21.68 18.42 -1.11
C ALA A 1106 22.36 17.40 -0.19
N LEU A 1107 22.60 16.22 -0.74
CA LEU A 1107 23.27 15.10 -0.11
C LEU A 1107 24.52 14.74 -0.92
N ILE A 1108 25.63 14.58 -0.21
CA ILE A 1108 26.91 14.19 -0.77
C ILE A 1108 27.17 12.73 -0.42
N ASP A 1109 27.21 11.85 -1.42
CA ASP A 1109 27.71 10.47 -1.29
C ASP A 1109 29.07 10.38 -1.98
N GLY A 1110 30.10 9.90 -1.26
CA GLY A 1110 31.45 9.71 -1.78
C GLY A 1110 31.93 8.27 -1.65
N HIS A 1111 32.71 7.80 -2.62
CA HIS A 1111 33.28 6.45 -2.61
C HIS A 1111 34.71 6.43 -3.14
N ARG A 1112 35.50 5.41 -2.75
CA ARG A 1112 36.85 5.22 -3.32
C ARG A 1112 36.79 5.05 -4.83
N PHE A 1113 37.55 5.87 -5.53
CA PHE A 1113 37.71 5.77 -6.97
C PHE A 1113 38.87 4.82 -7.28
N LEU A 1114 38.71 4.02 -8.33
CA LEU A 1114 39.75 3.18 -8.88
C LEU A 1114 39.87 3.57 -10.35
N ASN A 1115 41.00 4.16 -10.72
CA ASN A 1115 41.27 4.55 -12.10
C ASN A 1115 41.13 3.31 -13.01
N PRO A 1116 40.37 3.39 -14.12
CA PRO A 1116 40.35 2.30 -15.09
C PRO A 1116 41.74 2.14 -15.73
N PRO A 1117 42.16 0.91 -16.07
CA PRO A 1117 43.35 0.69 -16.88
C PRO A 1117 43.30 1.47 -18.20
N PRO A 1118 44.43 2.00 -18.71
CA PRO A 1118 44.46 2.73 -19.97
C PRO A 1118 43.89 1.91 -21.14
N GLY A 1119 43.12 2.56 -22.01
CA GLY A 1119 42.60 1.98 -23.25
C GLY A 1119 41.37 1.08 -23.13
N ILE A 1120 40.99 0.60 -21.92
CA ILE A 1120 39.81 -0.29 -21.76
C ILE A 1120 38.48 0.46 -21.53
N MET A 1121 38.53 1.79 -21.45
CA MET A 1121 37.38 2.69 -21.40
C MET A 1121 37.68 3.90 -22.29
N ALA A 1122 36.64 4.50 -22.87
CA ALA A 1122 36.76 5.72 -23.67
C ALA A 1122 37.14 6.93 -22.81
N ASP A 1123 37.74 7.95 -23.42
CA ASP A 1123 37.98 9.25 -22.78
C ASP A 1123 36.65 9.91 -22.36
N GLU A 1124 36.68 10.81 -21.38
CA GLU A 1124 35.43 11.34 -20.78
C GLU A 1124 34.57 12.13 -21.78
N ASP A 1125 35.19 12.92 -22.66
CA ASP A 1125 34.52 13.65 -23.75
C ASP A 1125 33.96 12.72 -24.84
N VAL A 1126 34.48 11.49 -24.92
CA VAL A 1126 33.95 10.43 -25.79
C VAL A 1126 32.80 9.72 -25.09
N GLN A 1127 32.82 9.54 -23.76
CA GLN A 1127 31.69 8.98 -22.99
C GLN A 1127 30.48 9.93 -22.92
N LYS A 1128 30.71 11.26 -22.86
CA LYS A 1128 29.67 12.30 -22.80
C LYS A 1128 28.92 12.51 -24.13
N ASP A 1129 29.48 12.05 -25.25
CA ASP A 1129 28.88 12.13 -26.58
C ASP A 1129 28.39 10.73 -27.04
N PRO A 1130 27.07 10.47 -27.11
CA PRO A 1130 26.56 9.15 -27.45
C PRO A 1130 27.00 8.61 -28.81
N LEU A 1131 27.30 9.48 -29.78
CA LEU A 1131 27.75 9.06 -31.12
C LEU A 1131 29.24 8.70 -31.09
N LYS A 1132 30.09 9.54 -30.47
CA LYS A 1132 31.51 9.21 -30.28
C LYS A 1132 31.68 7.95 -29.42
N TYR A 1133 30.86 7.79 -28.36
CA TYR A 1133 30.91 6.60 -27.51
C TYR A 1133 30.54 5.33 -28.27
N ARG A 1134 29.49 5.38 -29.12
CA ARG A 1134 29.08 4.24 -29.96
C ARG A 1134 30.16 3.87 -30.97
N ASP A 1135 30.80 4.85 -31.59
CA ASP A 1135 31.91 4.64 -32.52
C ASP A 1135 33.18 4.13 -31.84
N TRP A 1136 33.49 4.58 -30.63
CA TRP A 1136 34.58 4.03 -29.81
C TRP A 1136 34.28 2.58 -29.42
N ILE A 1137 33.07 2.28 -28.95
CA ILE A 1137 32.65 0.92 -28.59
C ILE A 1137 32.76 -0.02 -29.80
N ARG A 1138 32.37 0.43 -31.00
CA ARG A 1138 32.51 -0.33 -32.24
C ARG A 1138 33.97 -0.68 -32.54
N LYS A 1139 34.84 0.34 -32.62
CA LYS A 1139 36.28 0.17 -32.88
C LYS A 1139 36.99 -0.66 -31.80
N PHE A 1140 36.55 -0.58 -30.54
CA PHE A 1140 37.07 -1.36 -29.42
C PHE A 1140 36.61 -2.83 -29.44
N ARG A 1141 35.51 -3.16 -30.12
CA ARG A 1141 35.07 -4.55 -30.37
C ARG A 1141 35.76 -5.18 -31.57
N GLU A 1142 36.10 -4.35 -32.55
CA GLU A 1142 36.80 -4.73 -33.78
C GLU A 1142 38.33 -4.89 -33.58
N SER A 1143 38.87 -4.52 -32.41
CA SER A 1143 40.31 -4.63 -32.13
C SER A 1143 40.76 -6.07 -31.84
N GLU A 1144 41.97 -6.41 -32.28
CA GLU A 1144 42.62 -7.70 -31.96
C GLU A 1144 42.83 -7.90 -30.45
N SER A 1145 42.83 -6.82 -29.66
CA SER A 1145 42.98 -6.85 -28.20
C SER A 1145 41.67 -7.14 -27.44
N PHE A 1146 40.52 -7.09 -28.10
CA PHE A 1146 39.21 -7.00 -27.44
C PHE A 1146 38.91 -8.09 -26.40
N GLU A 1147 39.20 -9.37 -26.69
CA GLU A 1147 38.95 -10.45 -25.73
C GLU A 1147 39.93 -10.45 -24.54
N LYS A 1148 41.16 -9.94 -24.73
CA LYS A 1148 42.11 -9.70 -23.65
C LYS A 1148 41.63 -8.54 -22.77
N ASP A 1149 41.24 -7.42 -23.38
CA ASP A 1149 40.85 -6.21 -22.66
C ASP A 1149 39.50 -6.36 -21.95
N LYS A 1150 38.58 -7.18 -22.49
CA LYS A 1150 37.38 -7.69 -21.83
C LYS A 1150 37.69 -8.40 -20.50
N ILE A 1151 38.73 -9.24 -20.46
CA ILE A 1151 39.15 -9.93 -19.23
C ILE A 1151 39.74 -8.91 -18.25
N VAL A 1152 40.55 -7.96 -18.72
CA VAL A 1152 41.07 -6.84 -17.89
C VAL A 1152 39.90 -6.01 -17.32
N TYR A 1153 38.85 -5.73 -18.10
CA TYR A 1153 37.68 -4.97 -17.66
C TYR A 1153 36.84 -5.69 -16.60
N GLN A 1154 36.64 -7.01 -16.71
CA GLN A 1154 35.96 -7.78 -15.66
C GLN A 1154 36.83 -7.87 -14.39
N ASN A 1155 38.15 -8.06 -14.52
CA ASN A 1155 39.09 -8.01 -13.40
C ASN A 1155 39.08 -6.64 -12.71
N TYR A 1156 39.01 -5.55 -13.47
CA TYR A 1156 38.83 -4.19 -12.97
C TYR A 1156 37.50 -4.03 -12.21
N LYS A 1157 36.37 -4.50 -12.78
CA LYS A 1157 35.05 -4.45 -12.12
C LYS A 1157 35.03 -5.23 -10.80
N ASP A 1158 35.61 -6.42 -10.77
CA ASP A 1158 35.69 -7.22 -9.55
C ASP A 1158 36.64 -6.63 -8.52
N THR A 1159 37.74 -6.01 -8.95
CA THR A 1159 38.66 -5.27 -8.08
C THR A 1159 37.98 -4.04 -7.50
N ARG A 1160 37.27 -3.24 -8.31
CA ARG A 1160 36.45 -2.11 -7.88
C ARG A 1160 35.34 -2.56 -6.91
N LYS A 1161 34.67 -3.69 -7.16
CA LYS A 1161 33.66 -4.27 -6.26
C LYS A 1161 34.25 -4.70 -4.91
N LYS A 1162 35.43 -5.33 -4.92
CA LYS A 1162 36.17 -5.73 -3.70
C LYS A 1162 36.68 -4.51 -2.92
N LEU A 1163 37.12 -3.46 -3.61
CA LEU A 1163 37.51 -2.17 -3.03
C LEU A 1163 36.30 -1.51 -2.35
N LEU A 1164 35.21 -1.25 -3.07
CA LEU A 1164 33.99 -0.61 -2.54
C LEU A 1164 33.30 -1.39 -1.39
N ALA A 1165 33.55 -2.69 -1.27
CA ALA A 1165 33.08 -3.51 -0.16
C ALA A 1165 33.97 -3.40 1.10
N ARG A 1166 35.26 -3.05 0.95
CA ARG A 1166 36.26 -2.98 2.02
C ARG A 1166 36.67 -1.56 2.42
N SER A 1167 36.49 -0.59 1.54
CA SER A 1167 36.80 0.81 1.79
C SER A 1167 35.65 1.52 2.52
N PRO A 1168 35.95 2.57 3.31
CA PRO A 1168 34.93 3.47 3.79
C PRO A 1168 34.22 4.18 2.64
N SER A 1169 32.94 4.52 2.86
CA SER A 1169 32.19 5.45 2.01
C SER A 1169 31.89 6.72 2.80
N LEU A 1170 31.89 7.86 2.10
CA LEU A 1170 31.68 9.19 2.66
C LEU A 1170 30.21 9.56 2.52
N PHE A 1171 29.68 10.27 3.51
CA PHE A 1171 28.35 10.86 3.45
C PHE A 1171 28.37 12.22 4.12
N ALA A 1172 27.77 13.24 3.52
CA ALA A 1172 27.68 14.56 4.13
C ALA A 1172 26.42 15.33 3.71
N THR A 1173 26.00 16.24 4.58
CA THR A 1173 24.99 17.28 4.34
C THR A 1173 25.66 18.62 4.07
N VAL A 1174 24.98 19.46 3.30
CA VAL A 1174 25.49 20.76 2.84
C VAL A 1174 24.86 21.89 3.67
N ASP A 1175 25.64 22.93 3.96
CA ASP A 1175 25.16 24.13 4.65
C ASP A 1175 24.32 25.02 3.72
N ARG A 1176 23.57 25.95 4.31
CA ARG A 1176 22.56 26.83 3.68
C ARG A 1176 23.13 27.77 2.63
N ASP A 1177 24.44 28.00 2.62
CA ASP A 1177 25.16 28.82 1.65
C ASP A 1177 25.79 27.98 0.50
N GLY A 1178 25.68 26.65 0.56
CA GLY A 1178 26.27 25.71 -0.38
C GLY A 1178 27.61 25.12 0.07
N SER A 1179 28.19 25.57 1.18
CA SER A 1179 29.45 25.04 1.71
C SER A 1179 29.26 23.65 2.30
N PHE A 1180 30.26 22.78 2.17
CA PHE A 1180 30.27 21.46 2.79
C PHE A 1180 31.64 21.09 3.34
N ARG A 1181 31.63 20.16 4.30
CA ARG A 1181 32.81 19.59 4.92
C ARG A 1181 32.60 18.10 5.16
N ILE A 1182 33.60 17.30 4.81
CA ILE A 1182 33.66 15.86 5.08
C ILE A 1182 34.89 15.61 5.96
N ASP A 1183 34.71 15.17 7.19
CA ASP A 1183 35.82 14.99 8.13
C ASP A 1183 36.51 13.62 7.96
N ASP A 1184 37.78 13.55 8.36
CA ASP A 1184 38.61 12.34 8.46
C ASP A 1184 38.68 11.43 7.22
N VAL A 1185 38.56 11.98 6.01
CA VAL A 1185 38.65 11.22 4.75
C VAL A 1185 40.05 10.59 4.62
N PRO A 1186 40.20 9.24 4.64
CA PRO A 1186 41.52 8.62 4.65
C PRO A 1186 42.27 8.76 3.30
N PRO A 1187 43.62 8.77 3.25
CA PRO A 1187 44.39 9.07 2.04
C PRO A 1187 44.12 8.19 0.80
N GLY A 1188 44.01 8.81 -0.37
CA GLY A 1188 43.87 8.20 -1.70
C GLY A 1188 42.73 8.79 -2.56
N ASN A 1189 42.38 8.12 -3.65
CA ASN A 1189 41.48 8.65 -4.68
C ASN A 1189 40.00 8.37 -4.36
N TYR A 1190 39.14 9.36 -4.60
CA TYR A 1190 37.70 9.34 -4.35
C TYR A 1190 36.92 9.90 -5.54
N ALA A 1191 35.64 9.53 -5.62
CA ALA A 1191 34.65 10.12 -6.49
C ALA A 1191 33.46 10.58 -5.66
N LEU A 1192 33.08 11.85 -5.81
CA LEU A 1192 32.02 12.53 -5.08
C LEU A 1192 30.76 12.65 -5.96
N THR A 1193 29.59 12.42 -5.38
CA THR A 1193 28.30 12.57 -6.05
C THR A 1193 27.38 13.45 -5.22
N VAL A 1194 26.76 14.46 -5.83
CA VAL A 1194 25.78 15.35 -5.18
C VAL A 1194 24.38 15.07 -5.75
N ARG A 1195 23.40 14.91 -4.86
CA ARG A 1195 21.99 14.69 -5.20
C ARG A 1195 21.09 15.55 -4.35
N PHE A 1196 20.04 16.12 -4.94
CA PHE A 1196 18.97 16.74 -4.17
C PHE A 1196 17.83 15.75 -3.90
N HIS A 1197 17.18 15.87 -2.75
CA HIS A 1197 15.92 15.14 -2.50
C HIS A 1197 14.85 15.55 -3.53
N GLU A 1198 14.65 16.86 -3.70
CA GLU A 1198 13.84 17.44 -4.77
C GLU A 1198 14.69 17.62 -6.04
N HIS A 1199 14.35 16.89 -7.11
CA HIS A 1199 15.18 16.78 -8.32
C HIS A 1199 15.07 18.02 -9.26
N ARG A 1200 15.16 19.24 -8.71
CA ARG A 1200 14.90 20.52 -9.41
C ARG A 1200 16.09 21.46 -9.55
N VAL A 1201 17.16 21.31 -8.77
CA VAL A 1201 18.30 22.26 -8.75
C VAL A 1201 19.41 21.87 -9.72
N GLY A 1202 19.72 20.58 -9.82
CA GLY A 1202 20.86 20.03 -10.57
C GLY A 1202 21.46 18.83 -9.82
N HIS A 1203 22.55 18.28 -10.34
CA HIS A 1203 23.28 17.16 -9.74
C HIS A 1203 24.78 17.20 -10.05
N LEU A 1204 25.58 16.35 -9.40
CA LEU A 1204 27.00 16.17 -9.74
C LEU A 1204 27.33 14.69 -9.67
N ASN A 1205 27.92 14.12 -10.73
CA ASN A 1205 28.21 12.69 -10.80
C ASN A 1205 29.73 12.43 -10.79
N ASN A 1206 30.21 11.62 -9.84
CA ASN A 1206 31.58 11.10 -9.78
C ASN A 1206 32.71 12.15 -9.92
N HIS A 1207 32.59 13.36 -9.36
CA HIS A 1207 33.68 14.33 -9.34
C HIS A 1207 34.92 13.72 -8.62
N ILE A 1208 36.02 13.56 -9.35
CA ILE A 1208 37.21 12.82 -8.90
C ILE A 1208 38.16 13.75 -8.14
N PHE A 1209 38.58 13.34 -6.95
CA PHE A 1209 39.59 14.05 -6.17
C PHE A 1209 40.53 13.07 -5.42
N THR A 1210 41.66 13.58 -4.93
CA THR A 1210 42.69 12.79 -4.24
C THR A 1210 43.02 13.42 -2.89
N VAL A 1211 42.94 12.62 -1.82
CA VAL A 1211 43.42 13.03 -0.50
C VAL A 1211 44.88 12.56 -0.32
N PRO A 1212 45.85 13.46 -0.08
CA PRO A 1212 47.24 13.06 0.10
C PRO A 1212 47.46 12.37 1.47
N PRO A 1213 48.57 11.60 1.63
CA PRO A 1213 48.99 11.07 2.93
C PRO A 1213 49.05 12.12 4.04
N VAL A 1214 48.97 11.65 5.28
CA VAL A 1214 49.23 12.46 6.48
C VAL A 1214 50.63 12.11 6.96
N ASP A 1215 51.64 12.73 6.34
CA ASP A 1215 53.01 12.64 6.82
C ASP A 1215 53.13 13.37 8.16
N GLN A 1216 53.92 12.83 9.09
CA GLN A 1216 54.05 13.33 10.47
C GLN A 1216 54.63 14.76 10.60
N SER A 1217 55.08 15.35 9.49
CA SER A 1217 55.67 16.69 9.41
C SER A 1217 55.03 17.61 8.36
N ALA A 1218 53.95 17.20 7.68
CA ALA A 1218 53.36 17.96 6.57
C ALA A 1218 51.92 18.41 6.83
N ASN A 1219 51.76 19.73 6.93
CA ASN A 1219 50.55 20.54 7.16
C ASN A 1219 49.19 19.82 7.08
N LYS A 1220 48.39 19.87 8.16
CA LYS A 1220 47.08 19.20 8.32
C LYS A 1220 45.91 19.94 7.67
N GLU A 1221 46.17 20.87 6.74
CA GLU A 1221 45.15 21.64 6.05
C GLU A 1221 44.09 20.74 5.35
N PRO A 1222 42.82 21.18 5.31
CA PRO A 1222 41.78 20.50 4.56
C PRO A 1222 42.13 20.41 3.07
N VAL A 1223 41.68 19.34 2.43
CA VAL A 1223 41.69 19.24 0.97
C VAL A 1223 40.51 20.03 0.45
N ASP A 1224 40.73 21.28 0.05
CA ASP A 1224 39.70 22.11 -0.56
C ASP A 1224 39.47 21.72 -2.03
N LEU A 1225 38.22 21.44 -2.37
CA LEU A 1225 37.77 21.17 -3.74
C LEU A 1225 37.30 22.46 -4.45
N GLY A 1226 37.29 23.60 -3.74
CA GLY A 1226 36.85 24.88 -4.28
C GLY A 1226 35.35 24.90 -4.57
N THR A 1227 34.96 25.58 -5.66
CA THR A 1227 33.56 25.67 -6.07
C THR A 1227 33.20 24.61 -7.11
N LEU A 1228 32.28 23.72 -6.76
CA LEU A 1228 31.76 22.65 -7.62
C LEU A 1228 30.39 23.05 -8.18
N THR A 1229 30.35 23.43 -9.46
CA THR A 1229 29.10 23.72 -10.17
C THR A 1229 28.38 22.44 -10.54
N LEU A 1230 27.06 22.40 -10.36
CA LEU A 1230 26.21 21.27 -10.75
C LEU A 1230 25.91 21.24 -12.26
N GLU A 1231 25.54 20.05 -12.74
CA GLU A 1231 24.95 19.73 -14.05
C GLU A 1231 23.41 19.74 -13.97
#